data_AF-A0A522J1F3-F1
#
_entry.id   AF-A0A522J1F3-F1
#
_cell.length_a   1.000
_cell.length_b   1.000
_cell.length_c   1.000
_cell.angle_alpha   90.00
_cell.angle_beta   90.00
_cell.angle_gamma   90.00
#
_symmetry.space_group_name_H-M   'P 1'
#
loop_
_entity.id
_entity.type
_entity.pdbx_description
1 polymer ?
#
loop_
_entity_poly.entity_id
_entity_poly.type
_entity_poly.pdbx_seq_one_letter_code
_entity_poly.pdbx_strand_id
1 'polypeptide(L)'
;MSDSFKTRSTLDVGGKHYTYYRLPALEAQYKVSRLPFAMKILLENQLRHEGDPAVSKQDVEAVLNWDAKAPASKEIAFTPARTILQDFTGVPSVVDLAAMRDAMKRLGGDPKQVNPVTPAELVIDHSVQVDAFGSADAFALNAKIEFDRNKERYEFLRWGQDAFSNFRVVPPDTGIVHQVNLEYLGRVVFENNGTLYPDSLVGTDSHTTMINGLGILGWGVGGIEAEASMLGQPITMLVPQVVGVRLTGKLPEGTTATDLVLTITQQLRKLGVVGKFVEYFGPGLAHLPLATRATLANMSPEYGATCGISPIDEQTIAYLRLTGRDEAAIARVEAYAKAQGLWRTDGAPEAEYSDVLHVDMGTIEPSLAGYKRPQDRIPLSKMKETFDRDVQVFTKERASQNKGPATPTAAVKVAAHGGYELKDGAVVIAAITSCTNTSNPEVLIGAGLLARNALKKGLKRKPWVKTSLAPGSRTVTDYLRKAGLLQDLEELSYNVVGYGCTTCIGNSGPLPDEVAKAIDQGDITAAAVLSGNRNFEGRIHALVKMNYLASPPLVVAYALAGTVNINLAKDALGTGADGKPVYLKDIWPSQKEIHDVIATSLSTEMFRKSYDSVFDGDERWRSIEVPEGDAYRWNGDSTYIANPPFFDGMTKTVPALPKINKARCLALLGDSITTDHISPAGNIKKDSPAGKYLLERGVEQRYFNSYGSRRGNHEVMMRGTFANIRIRNKMVPGVEGGYTKYIPTGEQMPIYDAAMKYIAGGTPLFVIAGKEYGTGSSRDWAAKGTILLGVKAVLAESFERIHRSNLVGMGVLPLQFQDGKSAASYGLDGTEVLDIEGLKSGTKTVTVKATKADGSTVEIPAAVRIDTPVEWDYYANGGILQYVLRERAKAA
;
A
#
# COMPACT_ATOMS: atom_id res chain seq x y z
N MET A 1 22.83 22.93 -17.19
CA MET A 1 22.84 21.46 -17.27
C MET A 1 24.17 21.03 -17.84
N SER A 2 24.88 20.17 -17.13
CA SER A 2 26.05 19.47 -17.67
C SER A 2 25.55 18.46 -18.70
N ASP A 3 26.39 18.12 -19.68
CA ASP A 3 26.19 16.98 -20.59
C ASP A 3 27.58 16.40 -20.90
N SER A 4 28.29 15.98 -19.85
CA SER A 4 29.68 15.53 -20.00
C SER A 4 29.78 14.23 -20.80
N PHE A 5 28.67 13.48 -20.88
CA PHE A 5 28.51 12.26 -21.65
C PHE A 5 28.05 12.48 -23.10
N LYS A 6 27.77 13.73 -23.52
CA LYS A 6 27.36 14.09 -24.90
C LYS A 6 26.14 13.31 -25.41
N THR A 7 25.16 13.14 -24.53
CA THR A 7 23.93 12.38 -24.77
C THR A 7 22.77 13.25 -25.22
N ARG A 8 22.83 14.57 -25.01
CA ARG A 8 21.76 15.47 -25.44
C ARG A 8 21.62 15.44 -26.96
N SER A 9 20.42 15.16 -27.44
CA SER A 9 20.09 15.01 -28.85
C SER A 9 18.67 15.48 -29.14
N THR A 10 18.31 15.50 -30.42
CA THR A 10 16.97 15.82 -30.92
C THR A 10 16.24 14.57 -31.41
N LEU A 11 14.93 14.51 -31.17
CA LEU A 11 14.03 13.47 -31.67
C LEU A 11 12.83 14.12 -32.36
N ASP A 12 12.54 13.66 -33.58
CA ASP A 12 11.45 14.18 -34.40
C ASP A 12 10.23 13.28 -34.29
N VAL A 13 9.11 13.84 -33.82
CA VAL A 13 7.84 13.12 -33.71
C VAL A 13 6.72 13.99 -34.23
N GLY A 14 6.06 13.55 -35.30
CA GLY A 14 4.91 14.27 -35.88
C GLY A 14 5.22 15.71 -36.31
N GLY A 15 6.43 15.96 -36.82
CA GLY A 15 6.87 17.30 -37.27
C GLY A 15 7.27 18.26 -36.15
N LYS A 16 7.34 17.80 -34.89
CA LYS A 16 7.88 18.56 -33.75
C LYS A 16 9.23 18.01 -33.34
N HIS A 17 10.16 18.93 -33.05
CA HIS A 17 11.50 18.62 -32.55
C HIS A 17 11.50 18.62 -31.03
N TYR A 18 11.95 17.54 -30.41
CA TYR A 18 12.10 17.44 -28.96
C TYR A 18 13.55 17.20 -28.58
N THR A 19 13.97 17.75 -27.43
CA THR A 19 15.25 17.38 -26.81
C THR A 19 15.08 16.10 -26.01
N TYR A 20 16.08 15.22 -26.03
CA TYR A 20 16.17 14.07 -25.13
C TYR A 20 17.63 13.66 -24.88
N TYR A 21 17.86 12.81 -23.88
CA TYR A 21 19.19 12.30 -23.53
C TYR A 21 19.34 10.87 -24.06
N ARG A 22 19.99 10.72 -25.23
CA ARG A 22 20.02 9.48 -26.01
C ARG A 22 20.92 8.42 -25.35
N LEU A 23 20.33 7.35 -24.82
CA LEU A 23 21.07 6.24 -24.22
C LEU A 23 21.98 5.49 -25.20
N PRO A 24 21.58 5.24 -26.47
CA PRO A 24 22.44 4.54 -27.43
C PRO A 24 23.77 5.24 -27.76
N ALA A 25 23.93 6.53 -27.40
CA ALA A 25 25.21 7.24 -27.51
C ALA A 25 26.35 6.54 -26.77
N LEU A 26 26.01 5.85 -25.70
CA LEU A 26 26.94 5.32 -24.72
C LEU A 26 27.35 3.88 -25.05
N GLU A 27 26.68 3.23 -26.01
CA GLU A 27 26.88 1.82 -26.34
C GLU A 27 28.32 1.49 -26.76
N ALA A 28 29.01 2.44 -27.40
CA ALA A 28 30.39 2.27 -27.84
C ALA A 28 31.39 2.12 -26.67
N GLN A 29 31.03 2.60 -25.48
CA GLN A 29 31.90 2.59 -24.28
C GLN A 29 31.32 1.72 -23.16
N TYR A 30 30.00 1.56 -23.12
CA TYR A 30 29.27 0.88 -22.06
C TYR A 30 28.24 -0.07 -22.66
N LYS A 31 27.91 -1.16 -21.97
CA LYS A 31 26.93 -2.16 -22.45
C LYS A 31 25.49 -1.76 -22.12
N VAL A 32 25.08 -0.56 -22.53
CA VAL A 32 23.76 0.01 -22.18
C VAL A 32 22.61 -0.85 -22.70
N SER A 33 22.77 -1.49 -23.86
CA SER A 33 21.81 -2.44 -24.42
C SER A 33 21.50 -3.63 -23.50
N ARG A 34 22.47 -4.04 -22.67
CA ARG A 34 22.36 -5.16 -21.72
C ARG A 34 21.90 -4.74 -20.32
N LEU A 35 21.75 -3.44 -20.05
CA LEU A 35 21.12 -2.99 -18.81
C LEU A 35 19.65 -3.41 -18.76
N PRO A 36 19.13 -3.81 -17.58
CA PRO A 36 17.70 -3.99 -17.36
C PRO A 36 16.91 -2.73 -17.75
N PHE A 37 15.67 -2.91 -18.20
CA PHE A 37 14.75 -1.82 -18.54
C PHE A 37 14.64 -0.78 -17.42
N ALA A 38 14.51 -1.22 -16.17
CA ALA A 38 14.47 -0.31 -15.02
C ALA A 38 15.76 0.51 -14.85
N MET A 39 16.92 -0.11 -15.11
CA MET A 39 18.23 0.56 -15.01
C MET A 39 18.43 1.60 -16.12
N LYS A 40 17.86 1.38 -17.31
CA LYS A 40 17.84 2.38 -18.38
C LYS A 40 17.03 3.63 -18.00
N ILE A 41 15.92 3.46 -17.27
CA ILE A 41 15.16 4.60 -16.73
C ILE A 41 15.99 5.37 -15.68
N LEU A 42 16.67 4.65 -14.77
CA LEU A 42 17.56 5.29 -13.80
C LEU A 42 18.72 6.03 -14.48
N LEU A 43 19.31 5.44 -15.52
CA LEU A 43 20.39 6.05 -16.30
C LEU A 43 19.93 7.35 -16.99
N GLU A 44 18.75 7.34 -17.63
CA GLU A 44 18.17 8.55 -18.21
C GLU A 44 18.00 9.64 -17.14
N ASN A 45 17.49 9.26 -15.96
CA ASN A 45 17.29 10.19 -14.85
C ASN A 45 18.63 10.82 -14.42
N GLN A 46 19.69 10.03 -14.27
CA GLN A 46 21.02 10.54 -13.91
C GLN A 46 21.57 11.49 -14.98
N LEU A 47 21.44 11.14 -16.26
CA LEU A 47 21.95 11.97 -17.36
C LEU A 47 21.22 13.31 -17.46
N ARG A 48 19.88 13.30 -17.33
CA ARG A 48 19.08 14.53 -17.42
C ARG A 48 19.32 15.48 -16.26
N HIS A 49 19.63 14.94 -15.08
CA HIS A 49 19.93 15.71 -13.87
C HIS A 49 21.43 15.95 -13.66
N GLU A 50 22.29 15.63 -14.63
CA GLU A 50 23.74 15.81 -14.49
C GLU A 50 24.09 17.29 -14.22
N GLY A 51 24.75 17.53 -13.08
CA GLY A 51 25.15 18.86 -12.63
C GLY A 51 24.15 19.53 -11.69
N ASP A 52 23.02 18.90 -11.36
CA ASP A 52 22.27 19.23 -10.16
C ASP A 52 23.14 18.93 -8.92
N PRO A 53 23.03 19.68 -7.80
CA PRO A 53 23.86 19.44 -6.61
C PRO A 53 23.81 18.00 -6.08
N ALA A 54 22.74 17.27 -6.38
CA ALA A 54 22.52 15.89 -5.95
C ALA A 54 23.02 14.83 -6.94
N VAL A 55 23.42 15.18 -8.17
CA VAL A 55 23.82 14.22 -9.21
C VAL A 55 25.18 14.59 -9.79
N SER A 56 26.19 13.80 -9.42
CA SER A 56 27.55 13.93 -9.92
C SER A 56 27.81 13.05 -11.16
N LYS A 57 28.90 13.32 -11.86
CA LYS A 57 29.37 12.45 -12.96
C LYS A 57 29.61 11.01 -12.49
N GLN A 58 30.12 10.84 -11.28
CA GLN A 58 30.39 9.51 -10.69
C GLN A 58 29.10 8.73 -10.44
N ASP A 59 27.97 9.41 -10.22
CA ASP A 59 26.68 8.75 -10.02
C ASP A 59 26.14 8.20 -11.36
N VAL A 60 26.33 8.95 -12.45
CA VAL A 60 26.06 8.46 -13.81
C VAL A 60 26.94 7.24 -14.15
N GLU A 61 28.25 7.33 -13.86
CA GLU A 61 29.20 6.22 -14.08
C GLU A 61 28.86 4.98 -13.24
N ALA A 62 28.29 5.16 -12.05
CA ALA A 62 27.87 4.04 -11.21
C ALA A 62 26.74 3.21 -11.83
N VAL A 63 25.80 3.86 -12.53
CA VAL A 63 24.73 3.17 -13.26
C VAL A 63 25.27 2.55 -14.56
N LEU A 64 26.17 3.24 -15.27
CA LEU A 64 26.76 2.73 -16.50
C LEU A 64 27.66 1.50 -16.31
N ASN A 65 28.38 1.45 -15.18
CA ASN A 65 29.26 0.34 -14.81
C ASN A 65 28.56 -0.67 -13.87
N TRP A 66 27.22 -0.70 -13.88
CA TRP A 66 26.47 -1.60 -13.02
C TRP A 66 26.85 -3.07 -13.27
N ASP A 67 27.28 -3.74 -12.20
CA ASP A 67 27.58 -5.17 -12.19
C ASP A 67 26.43 -5.92 -11.52
N ALA A 68 25.75 -6.76 -12.30
CA ALA A 68 24.63 -7.57 -11.85
C ALA A 68 24.98 -8.47 -10.65
N LYS A 69 26.24 -8.88 -10.48
CA LYS A 69 26.69 -9.78 -9.42
C LYS A 69 27.23 -9.06 -8.19
N ALA A 70 27.50 -7.75 -8.29
CA ALA A 70 27.94 -6.97 -7.15
C ALA A 70 26.77 -6.67 -6.18
N PRO A 71 27.05 -6.58 -4.86
CA PRO A 71 26.07 -6.05 -3.92
C PRO A 71 25.84 -4.55 -4.17
N ALA A 72 24.63 -4.09 -3.89
CA ALA A 72 24.29 -2.67 -3.94
C ALA A 72 25.14 -1.90 -2.92
N SER A 73 25.99 -1.00 -3.39
CA SER A 73 27.00 -0.32 -2.55
C SER A 73 27.13 1.18 -2.81
N LYS A 74 26.71 1.65 -3.98
CA LYS A 74 26.79 3.06 -4.38
C LYS A 74 25.41 3.70 -4.31
N GLU A 75 25.33 4.84 -3.64
CA GLU A 75 24.14 5.70 -3.61
C GLU A 75 24.03 6.52 -4.90
N ILE A 76 22.81 6.73 -5.37
CA ILE A 76 22.41 7.67 -6.40
C ILE A 76 21.17 8.47 -5.94
N ALA A 77 21.01 9.67 -6.49
CA ALA A 77 19.81 10.48 -6.33
C ALA A 77 18.84 10.19 -7.48
N PHE A 78 17.55 10.06 -7.19
CA PHE A 78 16.49 9.80 -8.16
C PHE A 78 15.42 10.88 -8.04
N THR A 79 15.24 11.66 -9.11
CA THR A 79 14.23 12.72 -9.16
C THR A 79 13.01 12.23 -9.95
N PRO A 80 11.91 11.82 -9.28
CA PRO A 80 10.72 11.35 -9.97
C PRO A 80 10.05 12.47 -10.77
N ALA A 81 9.38 12.12 -11.86
CA ALA A 81 8.68 13.08 -12.71
C ALA A 81 7.42 13.68 -12.06
N ARG A 82 6.79 12.95 -11.13
CA ARG A 82 5.57 13.34 -10.41
C ARG A 82 5.38 12.57 -9.10
N THR A 83 4.39 12.97 -8.31
CA THR A 83 3.98 12.31 -7.07
C THR A 83 2.49 11.97 -7.10
N ILE A 84 2.10 10.80 -6.58
CA ILE A 84 0.69 10.42 -6.43
C ILE A 84 0.32 10.17 -4.96
N LEU A 85 -0.88 10.59 -4.56
CA LEU A 85 -1.39 10.46 -3.20
C LEU A 85 -2.81 9.87 -3.21
N GLN A 86 -3.21 9.34 -2.05
CA GLN A 86 -4.60 8.97 -1.75
C GLN A 86 -5.03 9.63 -0.43
N ASP A 87 -6.31 9.83 -0.18
CA ASP A 87 -6.79 10.72 0.89
C ASP A 87 -6.38 10.37 2.34
N PHE A 88 -6.18 9.10 2.69
CA PHE A 88 -5.65 8.72 4.02
C PHE A 88 -4.20 9.14 4.22
N THR A 89 -3.38 9.30 3.19
CA THR A 89 -2.00 9.81 3.31
C THR A 89 -1.84 11.21 2.77
N GLY A 90 -2.75 11.65 1.91
CA GLY A 90 -2.76 12.99 1.36
C GLY A 90 -3.26 14.04 2.35
N VAL A 91 -4.26 13.72 3.19
CA VAL A 91 -4.65 14.63 4.29
C VAL A 91 -3.46 14.96 5.20
N PRO A 92 -2.72 14.00 5.80
CA PRO A 92 -1.56 14.36 6.59
C PRO A 92 -0.46 15.05 5.77
N SER A 93 -0.28 14.73 4.49
CA SER A 93 0.70 15.45 3.66
C SER A 93 0.35 16.91 3.42
N VAL A 94 -0.92 17.23 3.19
CA VAL A 94 -1.36 18.64 3.07
C VAL A 94 -1.27 19.34 4.44
N VAL A 95 -1.53 18.63 5.55
CA VAL A 95 -1.30 19.16 6.92
C VAL A 95 0.17 19.51 7.14
N ASP A 96 1.09 18.64 6.72
CA ASP A 96 2.52 18.88 6.87
C ASP A 96 2.97 20.07 6.01
N LEU A 97 2.52 20.17 4.76
CA LEU A 97 2.81 21.34 3.90
C LEU A 97 2.25 22.64 4.50
N ALA A 98 1.05 22.61 5.08
CA ALA A 98 0.47 23.76 5.77
C ALA A 98 1.29 24.16 7.02
N ALA A 99 1.70 23.18 7.83
CA ALA A 99 2.54 23.40 9.00
C ALA A 99 3.96 23.89 8.63
N MET A 100 4.49 23.42 7.50
CA MET A 100 5.74 23.91 6.92
C MET A 100 5.64 25.37 6.46
N ARG A 101 4.50 25.81 5.90
CA ARG A 101 4.27 27.23 5.58
C ARG A 101 4.30 28.10 6.84
N ASP A 102 3.65 27.66 7.91
CA ASP A 102 3.71 28.36 9.19
C ASP A 102 5.13 28.41 9.76
N ALA A 103 5.86 27.29 9.69
CA ALA A 103 7.24 27.21 10.14
C ALA A 103 8.19 28.09 9.30
N MET A 104 8.03 28.12 7.98
CA MET A 104 8.76 29.00 7.07
C MET A 104 8.58 30.47 7.46
N LYS A 105 7.33 30.86 7.76
CA LYS A 105 7.01 32.21 8.25
C LYS A 105 7.69 32.51 9.58
N ARG A 106 7.67 31.58 10.54
CA ARG A 106 8.38 31.74 11.84
C ARG A 106 9.89 31.87 11.67
N LEU A 107 10.46 31.21 10.66
CA LEU A 107 11.87 31.34 10.28
C LEU A 107 12.16 32.62 9.47
N GLY A 108 11.15 33.43 9.16
CA GLY A 108 11.30 34.67 8.40
C GLY A 108 11.53 34.47 6.90
N GLY A 109 11.17 33.32 6.34
CA GLY A 109 11.18 33.08 4.89
C GLY A 109 9.80 33.23 4.25
N ASP A 110 9.72 33.07 2.93
CA ASP A 110 8.48 33.13 2.15
C ASP A 110 7.73 31.77 2.17
N PRO A 111 6.50 31.70 2.72
CA PRO A 111 5.68 30.48 2.72
C PRO A 111 5.43 29.89 1.33
N LYS A 112 5.42 30.71 0.26
CA LYS A 112 5.18 30.22 -1.11
C LYS A 112 6.29 29.33 -1.65
N GLN A 113 7.47 29.35 -1.03
CA GLN A 113 8.56 28.41 -1.32
C GLN A 113 8.23 26.97 -0.89
N VAL A 114 7.23 26.79 -0.01
CA VAL A 114 6.64 25.49 0.31
C VAL A 114 5.50 25.24 -0.68
N ASN A 115 5.86 24.69 -1.84
CA ASN A 115 4.93 24.34 -2.92
C ASN A 115 5.49 23.18 -3.74
N PRO A 116 4.64 22.23 -4.21
CA PRO A 116 5.10 21.18 -5.11
C PRO A 116 5.75 21.76 -6.38
N VAL A 117 6.93 21.28 -6.75
CA VAL A 117 7.67 21.71 -7.97
C VAL A 117 7.44 20.77 -9.15
N THR A 118 6.92 19.57 -8.90
CA THR A 118 6.44 18.62 -9.90
C THR A 118 4.95 18.35 -9.70
N PRO A 119 4.23 17.79 -10.69
CA PRO A 119 2.82 17.44 -10.53
C PRO A 119 2.60 16.52 -9.32
N ALA A 120 1.66 16.91 -8.46
CA ALA A 120 1.22 16.13 -7.30
C ALA A 120 -0.29 15.87 -7.42
N GLU A 121 -0.67 14.60 -7.51
CA GLU A 121 -2.03 14.19 -7.86
C GLU A 121 -2.60 13.31 -6.74
N LEU A 122 -3.67 13.76 -6.09
CA LEU A 122 -4.34 13.03 -5.02
C LEU A 122 -5.64 12.43 -5.53
N VAL A 123 -5.94 11.17 -5.20
CA VAL A 123 -7.24 10.54 -5.48
C VAL A 123 -7.96 10.22 -4.17
N ILE A 124 -9.22 10.63 -4.03
CA ILE A 124 -10.04 10.31 -2.84
C ILE A 124 -10.75 8.97 -3.04
N ASP A 125 -10.26 7.93 -2.39
CA ASP A 125 -10.72 6.54 -2.57
C ASP A 125 -10.68 5.68 -1.29
N HIS A 126 -10.09 6.16 -0.20
CA HIS A 126 -10.01 5.46 1.09
C HIS A 126 -11.10 5.88 2.09
N SER A 127 -11.96 6.83 1.71
CA SER A 127 -12.99 7.38 2.59
C SER A 127 -14.29 6.57 2.63
N VAL A 128 -14.72 6.02 1.48
CA VAL A 128 -15.93 5.21 1.38
C VAL A 128 -15.81 3.90 2.16
N GLN A 129 -16.91 3.52 2.82
CA GLN A 129 -17.05 2.25 3.53
C GLN A 129 -18.30 1.51 3.06
N VAL A 130 -18.30 0.18 3.20
CA VAL A 130 -19.46 -0.65 2.84
C VAL A 130 -20.48 -0.67 3.98
N ASP A 131 -21.02 0.49 4.34
CA ASP A 131 -22.05 0.64 5.38
C ASP A 131 -23.35 -0.08 4.98
N ALA A 132 -23.76 0.08 3.73
CA ALA A 132 -24.87 -0.59 3.05
C ALA A 132 -24.36 -1.50 1.92
N PHE A 133 -25.07 -2.60 1.68
CA PHE A 133 -24.72 -3.61 0.68
C PHE A 133 -25.95 -4.38 0.20
N GLY A 134 -25.79 -5.15 -0.89
CA GLY A 134 -26.79 -6.11 -1.38
C GLY A 134 -28.13 -5.51 -1.81
N SER A 135 -28.16 -4.21 -2.12
CA SER A 135 -29.33 -3.49 -2.62
C SER A 135 -28.91 -2.45 -3.66
N ALA A 136 -29.87 -2.02 -4.50
CA ALA A 136 -29.63 -1.00 -5.52
C ALA A 136 -29.28 0.38 -4.91
N ASP A 137 -29.77 0.67 -3.70
CA ASP A 137 -29.52 1.94 -3.00
C ASP A 137 -28.17 1.98 -2.26
N ALA A 138 -27.44 0.87 -2.21
CA ALA A 138 -26.21 0.74 -1.42
C ALA A 138 -25.16 1.80 -1.79
N PHE A 139 -24.94 2.04 -3.09
CA PHE A 139 -24.01 3.07 -3.56
C PHE A 139 -24.37 4.46 -3.05
N ALA A 140 -25.62 4.90 -3.25
CA ALA A 140 -26.07 6.23 -2.88
C ALA A 140 -26.01 6.45 -1.36
N LEU A 141 -26.36 5.42 -0.57
CA LEU A 141 -26.32 5.48 0.88
C LEU A 141 -24.87 5.56 1.40
N ASN A 142 -23.97 4.73 0.86
CA ASN A 142 -22.55 4.76 1.23
C ASN A 142 -21.90 6.09 0.88
N ALA A 143 -22.15 6.62 -0.32
CA ALA A 143 -21.64 7.92 -0.74
C ALA A 143 -22.17 9.06 0.16
N LYS A 144 -23.44 9.01 0.57
CA LYS A 144 -24.00 10.00 1.50
C LYS A 144 -23.29 9.95 2.86
N ILE A 145 -23.16 8.75 3.43
CA ILE A 145 -22.50 8.54 4.72
C ILE A 145 -21.02 8.97 4.65
N GLU A 146 -20.33 8.68 3.54
CA GLU A 146 -18.96 9.10 3.31
C GLU A 146 -18.82 10.63 3.36
N PHE A 147 -19.65 11.38 2.62
CA PHE A 147 -19.60 12.84 2.65
C PHE A 147 -19.92 13.39 4.04
N ASP A 148 -20.95 12.88 4.72
CA ASP A 148 -21.33 13.32 6.06
C ASP A 148 -20.19 13.09 7.07
N ARG A 149 -19.47 11.97 6.98
CA ARG A 149 -18.34 11.65 7.86
C ARG A 149 -17.07 12.42 7.56
N ASN A 150 -16.85 12.83 6.31
CA ASN A 150 -15.56 13.34 5.82
C ASN A 150 -15.57 14.80 5.37
N LYS A 151 -16.69 15.52 5.58
CA LYS A 151 -16.86 16.94 5.20
C LYS A 151 -15.61 17.80 5.48
N GLU A 152 -15.13 17.82 6.72
CA GLU A 152 -13.97 18.65 7.12
C GLU A 152 -12.67 18.24 6.39
N ARG A 153 -12.48 16.94 6.13
CA ARG A 153 -11.31 16.46 5.37
C ARG A 153 -11.39 16.90 3.90
N TYR A 154 -12.59 16.90 3.33
CA TYR A 154 -12.81 17.32 1.95
C TYR A 154 -12.66 18.83 1.79
N GLU A 155 -13.20 19.63 2.72
CA GLU A 155 -12.93 21.07 2.83
C GLU A 155 -11.42 21.35 2.87
N PHE A 156 -10.69 20.61 3.70
CA PHE A 156 -9.24 20.74 3.81
C PHE A 156 -8.47 20.38 2.53
N LEU A 157 -8.83 19.27 1.87
CA LEU A 157 -8.21 18.90 0.60
C LEU A 157 -8.55 19.87 -0.53
N ARG A 158 -9.78 20.44 -0.52
CA ARG A 158 -10.20 21.44 -1.50
C ARG A 158 -9.41 22.74 -1.33
N TRP A 159 -9.19 23.16 -0.07
CA TRP A 159 -8.26 24.24 0.26
C TRP A 159 -6.86 23.96 -0.25
N GLY A 160 -6.32 22.76 -0.03
CA GLY A 160 -5.02 22.35 -0.54
C GLY A 160 -4.91 22.50 -2.07
N GLN A 161 -5.96 22.16 -2.81
CA GLN A 161 -6.00 22.32 -4.26
C GLN A 161 -5.91 23.79 -4.72
N ASP A 162 -6.44 24.75 -3.96
CA ASP A 162 -6.25 26.18 -4.28
C ASP A 162 -4.91 26.71 -3.81
N ALA A 163 -4.46 26.26 -2.64
CA ALA A 163 -3.29 26.80 -1.97
C ALA A 163 -1.96 26.38 -2.65
N PHE A 164 -1.94 25.33 -3.46
CA PHE A 164 -0.72 24.75 -4.06
C PHE A 164 -0.83 24.60 -5.59
N SER A 165 0.03 25.29 -6.36
CA SER A 165 -0.13 25.47 -7.82
C SER A 165 0.09 24.23 -8.70
N ASN A 166 0.65 23.14 -8.15
CA ASN A 166 0.91 21.87 -8.85
C ASN A 166 0.18 20.69 -8.19
N PHE A 167 -0.79 20.97 -7.32
CA PHE A 167 -1.55 19.96 -6.60
C PHE A 167 -2.95 19.84 -7.18
N ARG A 168 -3.35 18.62 -7.56
CA ARG A 168 -4.69 18.33 -8.10
C ARG A 168 -5.35 17.23 -7.30
N VAL A 169 -6.65 17.36 -7.08
CA VAL A 169 -7.47 16.37 -6.37
C VAL A 169 -8.48 15.75 -7.34
N VAL A 170 -8.45 14.43 -7.46
CA VAL A 170 -9.53 13.63 -8.03
C VAL A 170 -10.55 13.39 -6.92
N PRO A 171 -11.78 13.89 -7.06
CA PRO A 171 -12.81 13.86 -6.03
C PRO A 171 -13.37 12.45 -5.76
N PRO A 172 -14.17 12.27 -4.69
CA PRO A 172 -14.78 10.99 -4.35
C PRO A 172 -15.65 10.42 -5.48
N ASP A 173 -16.00 9.13 -5.40
CA ASP A 173 -16.86 8.43 -6.36
C ASP A 173 -16.34 8.41 -7.82
N THR A 174 -15.05 8.64 -8.03
CA THR A 174 -14.42 8.64 -9.35
C THR A 174 -13.71 7.31 -9.64
N GLY A 175 -12.94 6.80 -8.69
CA GLY A 175 -12.18 5.56 -8.84
C GLY A 175 -11.08 5.41 -7.79
N ILE A 176 -10.37 4.28 -7.85
CA ILE A 176 -9.24 3.95 -6.97
C ILE A 176 -7.94 4.49 -7.56
N VAL A 177 -7.08 5.06 -6.71
CA VAL A 177 -5.85 5.78 -7.07
C VAL A 177 -5.03 5.09 -8.16
N HIS A 178 -4.78 3.79 -8.03
CA HIS A 178 -3.93 3.05 -8.96
C HIS A 178 -4.61 2.71 -10.29
N GLN A 179 -5.93 2.51 -10.29
CA GLN A 179 -6.68 2.29 -11.51
C GLN A 179 -6.86 3.60 -12.28
N VAL A 180 -7.17 4.70 -11.60
CA VAL A 180 -7.17 6.05 -12.19
C VAL A 180 -5.77 6.42 -12.70
N ASN A 181 -4.71 6.02 -11.99
CA ASN A 181 -3.34 6.22 -12.46
C ASN A 181 -3.05 5.46 -13.75
N LEU A 182 -3.42 4.18 -13.82
CA LEU A 182 -3.22 3.36 -15.01
C LEU A 182 -4.07 3.86 -16.20
N GLU A 183 -5.34 4.14 -15.94
CA GLU A 183 -6.34 4.47 -16.95
C GLU A 183 -6.33 5.94 -17.37
N TYR A 184 -5.74 6.86 -16.60
CA TYR A 184 -5.74 8.30 -16.93
C TYR A 184 -4.43 9.05 -16.61
N LEU A 185 -3.94 9.00 -15.35
CA LEU A 185 -2.82 9.86 -14.91
C LEU A 185 -1.43 9.38 -15.39
N GLY A 186 -1.27 8.17 -15.90
CA GLY A 186 0.01 7.67 -16.44
C GLY A 186 0.33 8.31 -17.79
N ARG A 187 1.52 8.93 -17.91
CA ARG A 187 1.98 9.60 -19.14
C ARG A 187 2.87 8.70 -19.99
N VAL A 188 3.53 7.72 -19.38
CA VAL A 188 4.58 6.85 -19.99
C VAL A 188 5.83 7.62 -20.42
N VAL A 189 5.68 8.68 -21.21
CA VAL A 189 6.72 9.63 -21.57
C VAL A 189 6.21 11.04 -21.28
N PHE A 190 6.93 11.77 -20.44
CA PHE A 190 6.68 13.18 -20.20
C PHE A 190 7.20 14.02 -21.37
N GLU A 191 6.47 15.10 -21.64
CA GLU A 191 6.99 16.24 -22.38
C GLU A 191 6.94 17.45 -21.45
N ASN A 192 8.09 18.05 -21.18
CA ASN A 192 8.18 19.27 -20.39
C ASN A 192 9.13 20.25 -21.07
N ASN A 193 8.61 21.43 -21.42
CA ASN A 193 9.37 22.48 -22.12
C ASN A 193 10.17 21.95 -23.32
N GLY A 194 9.54 21.12 -24.16
CA GLY A 194 10.16 20.52 -25.35
C GLY A 194 11.18 19.41 -25.07
N THR A 195 11.30 18.93 -23.83
CA THR A 195 12.17 17.79 -23.46
C THR A 195 11.34 16.55 -23.18
N LEU A 196 11.75 15.41 -23.75
CA LEU A 196 11.14 14.10 -23.51
C LEU A 196 11.95 13.28 -22.52
N TYR A 197 11.26 12.64 -21.58
CA TYR A 197 11.84 11.71 -20.59
C TYR A 197 10.79 10.71 -20.09
N PRO A 198 11.18 9.57 -19.50
CA PRO A 198 10.24 8.58 -19.01
C PRO A 198 9.37 9.15 -17.88
N ASP A 199 8.08 8.82 -17.87
CA ASP A 199 7.26 8.98 -16.67
C ASP A 199 7.85 8.11 -15.55
N SER A 200 7.92 8.68 -14.36
CA SER A 200 8.33 8.02 -13.15
C SER A 200 7.73 8.71 -11.94
N LEU A 201 7.46 7.95 -10.88
CA LEU A 201 6.80 8.50 -9.71
C LEU A 201 7.12 7.78 -8.41
N VAL A 202 6.97 8.52 -7.32
CA VAL A 202 6.74 7.94 -6.00
C VAL A 202 5.30 8.22 -5.58
N GLY A 203 4.73 7.33 -4.76
CA GLY A 203 3.39 7.55 -4.23
C GLY A 203 3.25 7.23 -2.76
N THR A 204 2.31 7.88 -2.09
CA THR A 204 2.06 7.65 -0.66
C THR A 204 1.19 6.41 -0.40
N ASP A 205 1.18 5.45 -1.33
CA ASP A 205 0.58 4.13 -1.20
C ASP A 205 1.57 3.06 -1.68
N SER A 206 1.65 1.93 -0.99
CA SER A 206 2.61 0.87 -1.32
C SER A 206 2.41 0.31 -2.74
N HIS A 207 1.17 0.21 -3.22
CA HIS A 207 0.84 -0.41 -4.49
C HIS A 207 0.89 0.58 -5.67
N THR A 208 1.50 1.76 -5.49
CA THR A 208 1.90 2.64 -6.61
C THR A 208 2.70 1.86 -7.65
N THR A 209 3.33 0.76 -7.24
CA THR A 209 4.00 -0.19 -8.12
C THR A 209 3.13 -0.78 -9.23
N MET A 210 1.80 -0.75 -9.10
CA MET A 210 0.88 -1.21 -10.16
C MET A 210 1.12 -0.53 -11.51
N ILE A 211 1.55 0.73 -11.51
CA ILE A 211 1.82 1.51 -12.72
C ILE A 211 3.02 0.97 -13.53
N ASN A 212 3.89 0.17 -12.91
CA ASN A 212 5.03 -0.46 -13.58
C ASN A 212 4.60 -1.50 -14.64
N GLY A 213 3.33 -1.96 -14.60
CA GLY A 213 2.76 -2.76 -15.68
C GLY A 213 2.66 -2.01 -17.02
N LEU A 214 2.65 -0.67 -16.98
CA LEU A 214 2.62 0.25 -18.14
C LEU A 214 4.02 0.74 -18.53
N GLY A 215 5.09 0.16 -17.97
CA GLY A 215 6.48 0.58 -18.25
C GLY A 215 6.90 1.88 -17.57
N ILE A 216 6.15 2.34 -16.58
CA ILE A 216 6.44 3.54 -15.79
C ILE A 216 7.10 3.11 -14.48
N LEU A 217 8.33 3.56 -14.22
CA LEU A 217 9.03 3.23 -12.98
C LEU A 217 8.41 4.00 -11.80
N GLY A 218 7.77 3.30 -10.88
CA GLY A 218 7.27 3.91 -9.66
C GLY A 218 7.01 2.97 -8.50
N TRP A 219 7.04 3.50 -7.28
CA TRP A 219 6.91 2.73 -6.05
C TRP A 219 6.33 3.53 -4.89
N GLY A 220 5.93 2.81 -3.84
CA GLY A 220 5.40 3.41 -2.61
C GLY A 220 6.48 3.94 -1.67
N VAL A 221 6.23 5.11 -1.11
CA VAL A 221 7.05 5.81 -0.10
C VAL A 221 6.16 6.32 1.03
N GLY A 222 6.75 6.77 2.14
CA GLY A 222 6.02 7.49 3.19
C GLY A 222 5.58 8.89 2.75
N GLY A 223 4.61 9.47 3.46
CA GLY A 223 4.13 10.84 3.22
C GLY A 223 5.28 11.85 3.23
N ILE A 224 6.09 11.84 4.29
CA ILE A 224 7.24 12.74 4.43
C ILE A 224 8.28 12.66 3.30
N GLU A 225 8.49 11.48 2.72
CA GLU A 225 9.43 11.28 1.61
C GLU A 225 8.80 11.76 0.28
N ALA A 226 7.50 11.50 0.09
CA ALA A 226 6.74 12.07 -1.02
C ALA A 226 6.67 13.61 -0.92
N GLU A 227 6.51 14.18 0.26
CA GLU A 227 6.49 15.63 0.50
C GLU A 227 7.84 16.28 0.19
N ALA A 228 8.93 15.67 0.66
CA ALA A 228 10.27 16.12 0.29
C ALA A 228 10.45 16.09 -1.24
N SER A 229 9.99 15.01 -1.89
CA SER A 229 10.04 14.88 -3.35
C SER A 229 9.18 15.92 -4.08
N MET A 230 7.96 16.19 -3.59
CA MET A 230 7.11 17.27 -4.09
C MET A 230 7.83 18.61 -3.97
N LEU A 231 8.59 18.83 -2.90
CA LEU A 231 9.41 20.03 -2.68
C LEU A 231 10.77 19.98 -3.39
N GLY A 232 10.97 19.08 -4.36
CA GLY A 232 12.15 19.03 -5.23
C GLY A 232 13.36 18.31 -4.64
N GLN A 233 13.25 17.69 -3.46
CA GLN A 233 14.30 16.85 -2.91
C GLN A 233 14.35 15.52 -3.66
N PRO A 234 15.48 15.12 -4.26
CA PRO A 234 15.59 13.80 -4.87
C PRO A 234 15.46 12.67 -3.84
N ILE A 235 14.91 11.55 -4.27
CA ILE A 235 14.91 10.32 -3.50
C ILE A 235 16.32 9.74 -3.51
N THR A 236 16.85 9.38 -2.36
CA THR A 236 18.17 8.76 -2.27
C THR A 236 18.03 7.25 -2.19
N MET A 237 18.77 6.53 -3.02
CA MET A 237 18.74 5.07 -3.04
C MET A 237 20.09 4.47 -3.41
N LEU A 238 20.35 3.25 -2.97
CA LEU A 238 21.45 2.47 -3.52
C LEU A 238 21.08 2.01 -4.93
N VAL A 239 22.07 1.97 -5.84
CA VAL A 239 21.89 1.37 -7.17
C VAL A 239 21.38 -0.07 -6.98
N PRO A 240 20.17 -0.40 -7.46
CA PRO A 240 19.51 -1.63 -7.05
C PRO A 240 20.08 -2.85 -7.78
N GLN A 241 20.00 -4.01 -7.13
CA GLN A 241 20.05 -5.29 -7.84
C GLN A 241 18.72 -5.50 -8.58
N VAL A 242 18.77 -6.20 -9.73
CA VAL A 242 17.58 -6.47 -10.54
C VAL A 242 17.40 -7.97 -10.75
N VAL A 243 16.29 -8.51 -10.29
CA VAL A 243 15.90 -9.92 -10.49
C VAL A 243 14.99 -10.02 -11.71
N GLY A 244 15.39 -10.79 -12.71
CA GLY A 244 14.57 -11.07 -13.88
C GLY A 244 13.54 -12.16 -13.59
N VAL A 245 12.28 -11.96 -13.96
CA VAL A 245 11.24 -13.00 -13.96
C VAL A 245 10.94 -13.38 -15.40
N ARG A 246 11.46 -14.53 -15.82
CA ARG A 246 11.33 -15.02 -17.19
C ARG A 246 10.02 -15.78 -17.35
N LEU A 247 9.06 -15.19 -18.05
CA LEU A 247 7.76 -15.78 -18.34
C LEU A 247 7.81 -16.58 -19.65
N THR A 248 7.38 -17.84 -19.60
CA THR A 248 7.21 -18.72 -20.77
C THR A 248 5.84 -19.36 -20.79
N GLY A 249 5.46 -19.97 -21.92
CA GLY A 249 4.20 -20.69 -22.05
C GLY A 249 2.98 -19.77 -22.13
N LYS A 250 1.81 -20.32 -21.85
CA LYS A 250 0.52 -19.62 -21.77
C LYS A 250 -0.25 -20.15 -20.57
N LEU A 251 -1.09 -19.30 -19.98
CA LEU A 251 -1.95 -19.70 -18.87
C LEU A 251 -2.95 -20.78 -19.32
N PRO A 252 -3.12 -21.89 -18.56
CA PRO A 252 -4.11 -22.91 -18.83
C PRO A 252 -5.55 -22.38 -18.77
N GLU A 253 -6.45 -23.04 -19.49
CA GLU A 253 -7.90 -22.79 -19.39
C GLU A 253 -8.35 -22.89 -17.93
N GLY A 254 -9.16 -21.92 -17.48
CA GLY A 254 -9.65 -21.87 -16.10
C GLY A 254 -8.71 -21.17 -15.10
N THR A 255 -7.51 -20.75 -15.50
CA THR A 255 -6.62 -19.93 -14.67
C THR A 255 -6.76 -18.45 -14.97
N THR A 256 -6.37 -17.61 -14.00
CA THR A 256 -6.54 -16.16 -14.05
C THR A 256 -5.23 -15.42 -13.80
N ALA A 257 -5.22 -14.12 -14.09
CA ALA A 257 -4.14 -13.21 -13.68
C ALA A 257 -3.85 -13.28 -12.17
N THR A 258 -4.90 -13.48 -11.36
CA THR A 258 -4.78 -13.61 -9.90
C THR A 258 -3.99 -14.86 -9.52
N ASP A 259 -4.21 -15.99 -10.20
CA ASP A 259 -3.48 -17.24 -9.91
C ASP A 259 -1.98 -17.12 -10.25
N LEU A 260 -1.67 -16.44 -11.36
CA LEU A 260 -0.30 -16.15 -11.75
C LEU A 260 0.40 -15.27 -10.72
N VAL A 261 -0.22 -14.16 -10.29
CA VAL A 261 0.42 -13.24 -9.34
C VAL A 261 0.61 -13.88 -7.96
N LEU A 262 -0.33 -14.69 -7.48
CA LEU A 262 -0.19 -15.38 -6.20
C LEU A 262 0.95 -16.40 -6.25
N THR A 263 1.12 -17.09 -7.38
CA THR A 263 2.23 -18.02 -7.59
C THR A 263 3.58 -17.29 -7.60
N ILE A 264 3.69 -16.21 -8.35
CA ILE A 264 4.91 -15.39 -8.42
C ILE A 264 5.22 -14.75 -7.07
N THR A 265 4.21 -14.29 -6.34
CA THR A 265 4.37 -13.72 -4.99
C THR A 265 5.00 -14.73 -4.02
N GLN A 266 4.49 -15.97 -4.02
CA GLN A 266 5.06 -17.06 -3.22
C GLN A 266 6.53 -17.34 -3.59
N GLN A 267 6.83 -17.44 -4.88
CA GLN A 267 8.17 -17.77 -5.37
C GLN A 267 9.19 -16.64 -5.10
N LEU A 268 8.82 -15.38 -5.34
CA LEU A 268 9.69 -14.23 -5.08
C LEU A 268 9.91 -13.99 -3.59
N ARG A 269 8.92 -14.24 -2.73
CA ARG A 269 9.14 -14.24 -1.28
C ARG A 269 10.14 -15.29 -0.84
N LYS A 270 10.08 -16.49 -1.40
CA LYS A 270 11.05 -17.55 -1.12
C LYS A 270 12.46 -17.18 -1.62
N LEU A 271 12.55 -16.48 -2.76
CA LEU A 271 13.83 -16.04 -3.32
C LEU A 271 14.49 -14.90 -2.53
N GLY A 272 13.69 -14.03 -1.90
CA GLY A 272 14.20 -12.92 -1.10
C GLY A 272 14.61 -11.72 -1.97
N VAL A 273 13.61 -10.91 -2.35
CA VAL A 273 13.79 -9.73 -3.23
C VAL A 273 13.61 -8.39 -2.51
N VAL A 274 13.68 -8.37 -1.17
CA VAL A 274 13.57 -7.14 -0.39
C VAL A 274 14.67 -6.15 -0.78
N GLY A 275 14.28 -4.92 -1.12
CA GLY A 275 15.21 -3.86 -1.54
C GLY A 275 15.76 -4.02 -2.97
N LYS A 276 15.31 -5.03 -3.73
CA LYS A 276 15.69 -5.26 -5.13
C LYS A 276 14.59 -4.78 -6.07
N PHE A 277 14.94 -4.58 -7.33
CA PHE A 277 13.97 -4.44 -8.42
C PHE A 277 13.64 -5.80 -9.01
N VAL A 278 12.41 -5.96 -9.48
CA VAL A 278 11.97 -7.11 -10.28
C VAL A 278 11.60 -6.62 -11.67
N GLU A 279 12.06 -7.32 -12.69
CA GLU A 279 11.75 -7.02 -14.09
C GLU A 279 11.18 -8.26 -14.79
N TYR A 280 10.00 -8.14 -15.37
CA TYR A 280 9.37 -9.22 -16.13
C TYR A 280 9.90 -9.21 -17.56
N PHE A 281 10.30 -10.38 -18.05
CA PHE A 281 10.80 -10.56 -19.42
C PHE A 281 10.45 -11.94 -19.99
N GLY A 282 10.87 -12.18 -21.23
CA GLY A 282 10.70 -13.47 -21.91
C GLY A 282 9.52 -13.50 -22.90
N PRO A 283 9.36 -14.63 -23.61
CA PRO A 283 8.38 -14.77 -24.69
C PRO A 283 6.93 -14.73 -24.20
N GLY A 284 6.67 -15.08 -22.94
CA GLY A 284 5.32 -15.05 -22.36
C GLY A 284 4.70 -13.66 -22.32
N LEU A 285 5.50 -12.59 -22.36
CA LEU A 285 4.99 -11.21 -22.33
C LEU A 285 4.26 -10.78 -23.60
N ALA A 286 4.63 -11.30 -24.78
CA ALA A 286 4.09 -10.85 -26.07
C ALA A 286 2.55 -10.91 -26.14
N HIS A 287 1.97 -11.86 -25.40
CA HIS A 287 0.53 -12.12 -25.37
C HIS A 287 -0.11 -11.80 -24.01
N LEU A 288 0.65 -11.27 -23.05
CA LEU A 288 0.13 -10.97 -21.72
C LEU A 288 -0.52 -9.58 -21.74
N PRO A 289 -1.86 -9.47 -21.55
CA PRO A 289 -2.54 -8.19 -21.58
C PRO A 289 -2.01 -7.23 -20.53
N LEU A 290 -2.09 -5.92 -20.79
CA LEU A 290 -1.57 -4.91 -19.87
C LEU A 290 -2.18 -5.00 -18.46
N ALA A 291 -3.49 -5.27 -18.38
CA ALA A 291 -4.15 -5.40 -17.09
C ALA A 291 -3.55 -6.54 -16.24
N THR A 292 -3.13 -7.64 -16.87
CA THR A 292 -2.45 -8.73 -16.17
C THR A 292 -1.04 -8.31 -15.72
N ARG A 293 -0.30 -7.55 -16.53
CA ARG A 293 0.99 -6.97 -16.12
C ARG A 293 0.84 -6.04 -14.92
N ALA A 294 -0.20 -5.21 -14.91
CA ALA A 294 -0.53 -4.33 -13.79
C ALA A 294 -0.88 -5.13 -12.53
N THR A 295 -1.60 -6.26 -12.64
CA THR A 295 -1.84 -7.17 -11.52
C THR A 295 -0.53 -7.73 -10.95
N LEU A 296 0.42 -8.14 -11.81
CA LEU A 296 1.75 -8.61 -11.36
C LEU A 296 2.55 -7.53 -10.63
N ALA A 297 2.55 -6.31 -11.19
CA ALA A 297 3.24 -5.14 -10.67
C ALA A 297 2.61 -4.60 -9.37
N ASN A 298 1.30 -4.75 -9.20
CA ASN A 298 0.59 -4.30 -8.00
C ASN A 298 1.12 -5.01 -6.76
N MET A 299 1.37 -6.31 -6.82
CA MET A 299 1.77 -7.13 -5.67
C MET A 299 3.26 -7.03 -5.29
N SER A 300 4.03 -6.09 -5.87
CA SER A 300 5.44 -5.90 -5.50
C SER A 300 5.71 -5.72 -4.02
N PRO A 301 4.94 -4.91 -3.27
CA PRO A 301 5.11 -4.81 -1.83
C PRO A 301 4.87 -6.14 -1.11
N GLU A 302 3.95 -6.96 -1.62
CA GLU A 302 3.60 -8.25 -1.04
C GLU A 302 4.69 -9.30 -1.22
N TYR A 303 5.55 -9.20 -2.24
CA TYR A 303 6.79 -9.99 -2.34
C TYR A 303 8.09 -9.28 -1.93
N GLY A 304 7.99 -8.00 -1.56
CA GLY A 304 9.04 -7.21 -0.91
C GLY A 304 9.93 -6.40 -1.85
N ALA A 305 9.75 -6.53 -3.16
CA ALA A 305 10.51 -5.76 -4.13
C ALA A 305 10.12 -4.28 -4.08
N THR A 306 11.05 -3.40 -4.47
CA THR A 306 10.73 -1.97 -4.64
C THR A 306 9.77 -1.76 -5.80
N CYS A 307 9.92 -2.53 -6.88
CA CYS A 307 9.02 -2.53 -8.04
C CYS A 307 9.03 -3.89 -8.75
N GLY A 308 8.00 -4.14 -9.56
CA GLY A 308 7.90 -5.24 -10.52
C GLY A 308 7.49 -4.67 -11.87
N ILE A 309 8.42 -4.50 -12.80
CA ILE A 309 8.21 -3.69 -14.01
C ILE A 309 8.18 -4.52 -15.30
N SER A 310 7.30 -4.14 -16.22
CA SER A 310 7.23 -4.68 -17.58
C SER A 310 7.69 -3.61 -18.56
N PRO A 311 8.50 -3.96 -19.58
CA PRO A 311 8.94 -2.99 -20.59
C PRO A 311 7.79 -2.51 -21.48
N ILE A 312 8.00 -1.35 -22.13
CA ILE A 312 7.05 -0.78 -23.11
C ILE A 312 7.06 -1.62 -24.38
N ASP A 313 5.88 -1.91 -24.92
CA ASP A 313 5.69 -2.70 -26.15
C ASP A 313 4.33 -2.46 -26.80
N GLU A 314 3.94 -3.31 -27.76
CA GLU A 314 2.69 -3.24 -28.49
C GLU A 314 1.45 -3.34 -27.57
N GLN A 315 1.51 -4.12 -26.48
CA GLN A 315 0.42 -4.20 -25.50
C GLN A 315 0.26 -2.88 -24.74
N THR A 316 1.36 -2.17 -24.53
CA THR A 316 1.36 -0.82 -23.94
C THR A 316 0.63 0.16 -24.86
N ILE A 317 0.99 0.20 -26.15
CA ILE A 317 0.33 1.08 -27.13
C ILE A 317 -1.15 0.72 -27.33
N ALA A 318 -1.48 -0.57 -27.38
CA ALA A 318 -2.87 -1.03 -27.47
C ALA A 318 -3.69 -0.54 -26.28
N TYR A 319 -3.15 -0.59 -25.06
CA TYR A 319 -3.82 -0.11 -23.87
C TYR A 319 -3.96 1.42 -23.83
N LEU A 320 -2.93 2.18 -24.21
CA LEU A 320 -3.02 3.65 -24.29
C LEU A 320 -4.13 4.08 -25.27
N ARG A 321 -4.22 3.41 -26.42
CA ARG A 321 -5.31 3.65 -27.40
C ARG A 321 -6.68 3.24 -26.86
N LEU A 322 -6.77 2.08 -26.22
CA LEU A 322 -8.01 1.62 -25.58
C LEU A 322 -8.50 2.62 -24.52
N THR A 323 -7.59 3.14 -23.70
CA THR A 323 -7.90 4.11 -22.64
C THR A 323 -8.05 5.55 -23.13
N GLY A 324 -8.11 5.75 -24.45
CA GLY A 324 -8.46 7.02 -25.07
C GLY A 324 -7.36 8.08 -25.03
N ARG A 325 -6.10 7.69 -24.84
CA ARG A 325 -4.97 8.62 -24.92
C ARG A 325 -4.89 9.25 -26.31
N ASP A 326 -4.42 10.49 -26.33
CA ASP A 326 -4.20 11.26 -27.55
C ASP A 326 -3.18 10.56 -28.48
N GLU A 327 -3.49 10.47 -29.79
CA GLU A 327 -2.63 9.76 -30.75
C GLU A 327 -1.26 10.44 -30.92
N ALA A 328 -1.14 11.77 -30.74
CA ALA A 328 0.16 12.42 -30.76
C ALA A 328 0.98 12.05 -29.51
N ALA A 329 0.35 11.87 -28.35
CA ALA A 329 1.02 11.33 -27.16
C ALA A 329 1.46 9.88 -27.37
N ILE A 330 0.61 9.03 -27.95
CA ILE A 330 0.95 7.64 -28.30
C ILE A 330 2.15 7.58 -29.24
N ALA A 331 2.16 8.41 -30.28
CA ALA A 331 3.28 8.51 -31.22
C ALA A 331 4.58 8.93 -30.53
N ARG A 332 4.51 9.87 -29.57
CA ARG A 332 5.68 10.25 -28.74
C ARG A 332 6.19 9.09 -27.90
N VAL A 333 5.30 8.35 -27.23
CA VAL A 333 5.67 7.19 -26.42
C VAL A 333 6.39 6.15 -27.27
N GLU A 334 5.82 5.77 -28.41
CA GLU A 334 6.41 4.76 -29.29
C GLU A 334 7.77 5.20 -29.85
N ALA A 335 7.85 6.41 -30.40
CA ALA A 335 9.09 6.92 -30.99
C ALA A 335 10.20 7.06 -29.94
N TYR A 336 9.89 7.62 -28.76
CA TYR A 336 10.85 7.78 -27.67
C TYR A 336 11.32 6.44 -27.11
N ALA A 337 10.40 5.50 -26.85
CA ALA A 337 10.76 4.19 -26.31
C ALA A 337 11.69 3.41 -27.26
N LYS A 338 11.42 3.47 -28.58
CA LYS A 338 12.29 2.88 -29.60
C LYS A 338 13.66 3.57 -29.65
N ALA A 339 13.68 4.90 -29.64
CA ALA A 339 14.93 5.68 -29.68
C ALA A 339 15.82 5.47 -28.45
N GLN A 340 15.25 5.14 -27.28
CA GLN A 340 15.99 4.90 -26.04
C GLN A 340 16.37 3.43 -25.79
N GLY A 341 15.92 2.49 -26.62
CA GLY A 341 16.07 1.06 -26.31
C GLY A 341 15.25 0.59 -25.10
N LEU A 342 14.12 1.28 -24.86
CA LEU A 342 13.09 0.96 -23.86
C LEU A 342 11.93 0.15 -24.48
N TRP A 343 11.86 0.05 -25.81
CA TRP A 343 10.90 -0.78 -26.51
C TRP A 343 11.32 -2.25 -26.51
N ARG A 344 10.45 -3.15 -26.02
CA ARG A 344 10.67 -4.60 -26.09
C ARG A 344 10.37 -5.11 -27.50
N THR A 345 11.26 -5.94 -28.03
CA THR A 345 11.02 -6.74 -29.25
C THR A 345 11.25 -8.22 -28.98
N ASP A 346 10.49 -9.09 -29.64
CA ASP A 346 10.72 -10.54 -29.58
C ASP A 346 12.12 -10.88 -30.11
N GLY A 347 12.82 -11.78 -29.40
CA GLY A 347 14.19 -12.18 -29.76
C GLY A 347 15.28 -11.15 -29.47
N ALA A 348 14.96 -10.00 -28.86
CA ALA A 348 15.98 -9.06 -28.38
C ALA A 348 16.95 -9.76 -27.40
N PRO A 349 18.24 -9.37 -27.39
CA PRO A 349 19.17 -9.83 -26.38
C PRO A 349 18.64 -9.57 -24.97
N GLU A 350 18.65 -10.60 -24.12
CA GLU A 350 18.20 -10.48 -22.74
C GLU A 350 19.17 -9.58 -21.95
N ALA A 351 18.62 -8.72 -21.09
CA ALA A 351 19.40 -7.92 -20.16
C ALA A 351 20.20 -8.82 -19.20
N GLU A 352 21.25 -8.28 -18.60
CA GLU A 352 21.97 -8.94 -17.52
C GLU A 352 21.21 -8.72 -16.20
N TYR A 353 20.81 -9.80 -15.54
CA TYR A 353 20.09 -9.76 -14.26
C TYR A 353 20.97 -10.30 -13.14
N SER A 354 20.75 -9.76 -11.93
CA SER A 354 21.41 -10.23 -10.71
C SER A 354 21.07 -11.69 -10.45
N ASP A 355 19.80 -12.05 -10.64
CA ASP A 355 19.28 -13.42 -10.57
C ASP A 355 18.08 -13.58 -11.51
N VAL A 356 17.70 -14.81 -11.85
CA VAL A 356 16.58 -15.11 -12.75
C VAL A 356 15.64 -16.15 -12.15
N LEU A 357 14.37 -15.77 -11.97
CA LEU A 357 13.28 -16.69 -11.66
C LEU A 357 12.60 -17.12 -12.96
N HIS A 358 12.57 -18.43 -13.22
CA HIS A 358 11.87 -19.00 -14.38
C HIS A 358 10.45 -19.41 -14.01
N VAL A 359 9.47 -18.91 -14.76
CA VAL A 359 8.04 -19.22 -14.55
C VAL A 359 7.44 -19.71 -15.86
N ASP A 360 7.11 -21.01 -15.89
CA ASP A 360 6.27 -21.57 -16.95
C ASP A 360 4.80 -21.35 -16.60
N MET A 361 4.15 -20.44 -17.34
CA MET A 361 2.74 -20.13 -17.15
C MET A 361 1.83 -21.33 -17.40
N GLY A 362 2.27 -22.34 -18.17
CA GLY A 362 1.53 -23.57 -18.40
C GLY A 362 1.35 -24.45 -17.15
N THR A 363 2.10 -24.17 -16.08
CA THR A 363 2.04 -24.92 -14.81
C THR A 363 1.14 -24.26 -13.77
N ILE A 364 0.60 -23.08 -14.06
CA ILE A 364 -0.27 -22.35 -13.14
C ILE A 364 -1.58 -23.10 -12.98
N GLU A 365 -2.08 -23.17 -11.75
CA GLU A 365 -3.36 -23.76 -11.40
C GLU A 365 -4.17 -22.77 -10.53
N PRO A 366 -5.52 -22.85 -10.53
CA PRO A 366 -6.35 -22.01 -9.69
C PRO A 366 -5.98 -22.09 -8.21
N SER A 367 -5.93 -20.94 -7.54
CA SER A 367 -5.46 -20.87 -6.15
C SER A 367 -6.06 -19.69 -5.37
N LEU A 368 -5.95 -19.79 -4.05
CA LEU A 368 -6.15 -18.69 -3.12
C LEU A 368 -4.82 -18.37 -2.41
N ALA A 369 -4.79 -17.33 -1.61
CA ALA A 369 -3.74 -17.14 -0.61
C ALA A 369 -4.31 -16.76 0.76
N GLY A 370 -3.81 -17.38 1.83
CA GLY A 370 -4.28 -17.10 3.19
C GLY A 370 -3.94 -18.16 4.23
N TYR A 371 -4.44 -18.04 5.45
CA TYR A 371 -5.45 -17.04 5.88
C TYR A 371 -4.89 -15.74 6.47
N LYS A 372 -3.55 -15.63 6.63
CA LYS A 372 -2.90 -14.48 7.27
C LYS A 372 -1.95 -13.69 6.37
N ARG A 373 -1.41 -14.28 5.30
CA ARG A 373 -0.39 -13.63 4.48
C ARG A 373 -0.63 -13.83 2.98
N PRO A 374 -0.25 -12.85 2.13
CA PRO A 374 -0.44 -12.94 0.67
C PRO A 374 0.40 -14.03 -0.02
N GLN A 375 1.54 -14.40 0.56
CA GLN A 375 2.43 -15.44 0.03
C GLN A 375 2.03 -16.87 0.42
N ASP A 376 1.04 -17.02 1.30
CA ASP A 376 0.54 -18.33 1.74
C ASP A 376 -0.42 -18.91 0.69
N ARG A 377 0.08 -19.17 -0.52
CA ARG A 377 -0.70 -19.71 -1.63
C ARG A 377 -1.22 -21.12 -1.33
N ILE A 378 -2.49 -21.34 -1.62
CA ILE A 378 -3.21 -22.60 -1.45
C ILE A 378 -3.83 -22.98 -2.80
N PRO A 379 -3.40 -24.09 -3.44
CA PRO A 379 -4.10 -24.63 -4.60
C PRO A 379 -5.58 -24.84 -4.30
N LEU A 380 -6.47 -24.54 -5.26
CA LEU A 380 -7.92 -24.63 -5.05
C LEU A 380 -8.35 -26.03 -4.58
N SER A 381 -7.70 -27.07 -5.10
CA SER A 381 -7.91 -28.47 -4.75
C SER A 381 -7.52 -28.84 -3.31
N LYS A 382 -6.78 -27.96 -2.63
CA LYS A 382 -6.20 -28.13 -1.28
C LYS A 382 -6.83 -27.22 -0.22
N MET A 383 -7.82 -26.41 -0.58
CA MET A 383 -8.45 -25.46 0.36
C MET A 383 -9.07 -26.13 1.59
N LYS A 384 -9.87 -27.18 1.39
CA LYS A 384 -10.50 -27.90 2.51
C LYS A 384 -9.46 -28.48 3.49
N GLU A 385 -8.46 -29.17 2.96
CA GLU A 385 -7.37 -29.77 3.75
C GLU A 385 -6.62 -28.70 4.55
N THR A 386 -6.35 -27.55 3.92
CA THR A 386 -5.68 -26.42 4.56
C THR A 386 -6.55 -25.81 5.66
N PHE A 387 -7.85 -25.62 5.41
CA PHE A 387 -8.80 -25.14 6.42
C PHE A 387 -8.88 -26.09 7.62
N ASP A 388 -9.04 -27.40 7.39
CA ASP A 388 -9.17 -28.41 8.45
C ASP A 388 -7.96 -28.43 9.38
N ARG A 389 -6.75 -28.14 8.84
CA ARG A 389 -5.51 -27.95 9.59
C ARG A 389 -5.51 -26.64 10.37
N ASP A 390 -5.79 -25.53 9.68
CA ASP A 390 -5.62 -24.18 10.22
C ASP A 390 -6.65 -23.85 11.31
N VAL A 391 -7.87 -24.37 11.20
CA VAL A 391 -8.93 -24.18 12.20
C VAL A 391 -8.57 -24.79 13.56
N GLN A 392 -7.67 -25.79 13.60
CA GLN A 392 -7.23 -26.42 14.84
C GLN A 392 -6.51 -25.44 15.78
N VAL A 393 -5.89 -24.38 15.23
CA VAL A 393 -5.26 -23.32 16.04
C VAL A 393 -6.33 -22.65 16.91
N PHE A 394 -7.43 -22.22 16.29
CA PHE A 394 -8.53 -21.54 16.97
C PHE A 394 -9.31 -22.48 17.88
N THR A 395 -9.47 -23.75 17.50
CA THR A 395 -10.08 -24.76 18.37
C THR A 395 -9.27 -24.98 19.66
N LYS A 396 -7.94 -24.99 19.58
CA LYS A 396 -7.07 -25.08 20.76
C LYS A 396 -7.08 -23.82 21.60
N GLU A 397 -7.06 -22.64 20.97
CA GLU A 397 -7.18 -21.35 21.66
C GLU A 397 -8.51 -21.24 22.42
N ARG A 398 -9.62 -21.64 21.79
CA ARG A 398 -10.92 -21.75 22.45
C ARG A 398 -10.88 -22.67 23.66
N ALA A 399 -10.29 -23.86 23.50
CA ALA A 399 -10.20 -24.84 24.58
C ALA A 399 -9.35 -24.36 25.77
N SER A 400 -8.29 -23.58 25.53
CA SER A 400 -7.41 -23.08 26.59
C SER A 400 -7.97 -21.88 27.36
N GLN A 401 -8.88 -21.12 26.75
CA GLN A 401 -9.56 -19.99 27.39
C GLN A 401 -10.72 -20.41 28.31
N ASN A 402 -11.20 -21.65 28.19
CA ASN A 402 -12.32 -22.15 28.98
C ASN A 402 -11.85 -22.77 30.30
N LYS A 403 -12.14 -22.09 31.41
CA LYS A 403 -11.97 -22.62 32.79
C LYS A 403 -13.29 -23.01 33.47
N GLY A 404 -14.39 -23.17 32.72
CA GLY A 404 -15.74 -23.47 33.27
C GLY A 404 -16.48 -24.62 32.55
N PRO A 405 -17.61 -25.11 33.09
CA PRO A 405 -18.31 -26.33 32.62
C PRO A 405 -19.05 -26.20 31.28
N ALA A 406 -19.09 -25.02 30.65
CA ALA A 406 -19.72 -24.83 29.35
C ALA A 406 -18.92 -23.83 28.49
N THR A 407 -18.23 -24.33 27.44
CA THR A 407 -17.82 -23.60 26.21
C THR A 407 -16.98 -24.51 25.29
N PRO A 408 -16.95 -24.33 23.94
CA PRO A 408 -17.79 -23.53 23.04
C PRO A 408 -18.38 -24.33 21.84
N THR A 409 -19.54 -23.95 21.32
CA THR A 409 -20.12 -24.56 20.11
C THR A 409 -19.61 -23.88 18.85
N ALA A 410 -18.82 -24.60 18.03
CA ALA A 410 -18.36 -24.21 16.69
C ALA A 410 -19.47 -24.14 15.61
N ALA A 411 -20.72 -24.02 16.06
CA ALA A 411 -21.93 -23.94 15.25
C ALA A 411 -23.01 -23.17 16.01
N VAL A 412 -23.71 -22.26 15.34
CA VAL A 412 -24.84 -21.51 15.90
C VAL A 412 -26.00 -21.53 14.91
N LYS A 413 -27.20 -21.90 15.39
CA LYS A 413 -28.43 -21.80 14.60
C LYS A 413 -28.94 -20.35 14.63
N VAL A 414 -29.22 -19.81 13.46
CA VAL A 414 -29.76 -18.46 13.28
C VAL A 414 -31.14 -18.57 12.66
N ALA A 415 -32.16 -17.94 13.27
CA ALA A 415 -33.55 -18.03 12.82
C ALA A 415 -33.88 -17.13 11.61
N ALA A 416 -33.03 -16.15 11.31
CA ALA A 416 -33.21 -15.25 10.17
C ALA A 416 -33.23 -15.99 8.83
N HIS A 417 -33.91 -15.41 7.83
CA HIS A 417 -33.96 -15.93 6.45
C HIS A 417 -34.42 -17.39 6.32
N GLY A 418 -35.37 -17.83 7.16
CA GLY A 418 -35.91 -19.19 7.12
C GLY A 418 -35.05 -20.24 7.84
N GLY A 419 -33.99 -19.81 8.54
CA GLY A 419 -33.17 -20.68 9.36
C GLY A 419 -31.89 -21.16 8.65
N TYR A 420 -30.74 -20.94 9.28
CA TYR A 420 -29.45 -21.50 8.85
C TYR A 420 -28.55 -21.81 10.04
N GLU A 421 -27.48 -22.56 9.80
CA GLU A 421 -26.46 -22.88 10.81
C GLU A 421 -25.11 -22.29 10.37
N LEU A 422 -24.58 -21.37 11.17
CA LEU A 422 -23.27 -20.76 10.95
C LEU A 422 -22.20 -21.60 11.65
N LYS A 423 -21.14 -22.01 10.95
CA LYS A 423 -20.06 -22.88 11.46
C LYS A 423 -18.70 -22.27 11.20
N ASP A 424 -17.66 -22.82 11.84
CA ASP A 424 -16.28 -22.51 11.48
C ASP A 424 -16.06 -22.67 9.97
N GLY A 425 -15.35 -21.71 9.38
CA GLY A 425 -15.12 -21.64 7.94
C GLY A 425 -16.26 -20.99 7.15
N ALA A 426 -17.35 -20.56 7.79
CA ALA A 426 -18.40 -19.81 7.09
C ALA A 426 -17.82 -18.54 6.45
N VAL A 427 -18.07 -18.37 5.15
CA VAL A 427 -17.74 -17.15 4.43
C VAL A 427 -18.79 -16.11 4.79
N VAL A 428 -18.39 -15.06 5.51
CA VAL A 428 -19.30 -13.98 5.93
C VAL A 428 -19.08 -12.70 5.14
N ILE A 429 -17.94 -12.58 4.44
CA ILE A 429 -17.66 -11.50 3.50
C ILE A 429 -17.14 -12.12 2.20
N ALA A 430 -17.75 -11.74 1.08
CA ALA A 430 -17.26 -12.05 -0.26
C ALA A 430 -17.23 -10.76 -1.11
N ALA A 431 -16.03 -10.21 -1.32
CA ALA A 431 -15.89 -8.86 -1.89
C ALA A 431 -15.08 -8.85 -3.20
N ILE A 432 -15.72 -8.42 -4.29
CA ILE A 432 -15.03 -8.02 -5.51
C ILE A 432 -14.58 -6.58 -5.31
N THR A 433 -13.30 -6.41 -5.00
CA THR A 433 -12.68 -5.16 -4.54
C THR A 433 -11.25 -5.05 -5.06
N SER A 434 -10.58 -3.93 -4.77
CA SER A 434 -9.16 -3.66 -5.05
C SER A 434 -8.82 -3.37 -6.50
N CYS A 435 -8.05 -2.31 -6.71
CA CYS A 435 -7.41 -2.00 -7.99
C CYS A 435 -6.63 -3.19 -8.58
N THR A 436 -6.08 -4.10 -7.75
CA THR A 436 -5.33 -5.28 -8.19
C THR A 436 -6.06 -6.09 -9.27
N ASN A 437 -7.37 -6.28 -9.09
CA ASN A 437 -8.19 -7.13 -9.95
C ASN A 437 -9.31 -6.34 -10.65
N THR A 438 -9.80 -5.23 -10.09
CA THR A 438 -10.90 -4.47 -10.71
C THR A 438 -10.46 -3.65 -11.92
N SER A 439 -9.16 -3.45 -12.11
CA SER A 439 -8.59 -2.90 -13.35
C SER A 439 -8.47 -3.92 -14.48
N ASN A 440 -8.82 -5.19 -14.24
CA ASN A 440 -8.66 -6.27 -15.19
C ASN A 440 -10.02 -6.78 -15.70
N PRO A 441 -10.41 -6.42 -16.94
CA PRO A 441 -11.68 -6.84 -17.53
C PRO A 441 -11.84 -8.36 -17.62
N GLU A 442 -10.77 -9.14 -17.81
CA GLU A 442 -10.87 -10.62 -17.95
C GLU A 442 -11.49 -11.26 -16.71
N VAL A 443 -11.02 -10.87 -15.52
CA VAL A 443 -11.52 -11.44 -14.27
C VAL A 443 -12.87 -10.87 -13.85
N LEU A 444 -13.20 -9.63 -14.21
CA LEU A 444 -14.51 -9.03 -13.91
C LEU A 444 -15.61 -9.53 -14.84
N ILE A 445 -15.35 -9.65 -16.14
CA ILE A 445 -16.24 -10.33 -17.07
C ILE A 445 -16.38 -11.81 -16.68
N GLY A 446 -15.28 -12.47 -16.31
CA GLY A 446 -15.32 -13.83 -15.78
C GLY A 446 -16.23 -13.99 -14.55
N ALA A 447 -16.20 -13.03 -13.62
CA ALA A 447 -17.07 -13.04 -12.44
C ALA A 447 -18.54 -12.86 -12.82
N GLY A 448 -18.84 -11.92 -13.72
CA GLY A 448 -20.18 -11.70 -14.24
C GLY A 448 -20.74 -12.92 -14.99
N LEU A 449 -19.94 -13.55 -15.84
CA LEU A 449 -20.33 -14.78 -16.55
C LEU A 449 -20.55 -15.95 -15.59
N LEU A 450 -19.72 -16.09 -14.56
CA LEU A 450 -19.91 -17.11 -13.53
C LEU A 450 -21.22 -16.87 -12.76
N ALA A 451 -21.54 -15.62 -12.43
CA ALA A 451 -22.82 -15.25 -11.81
C ALA A 451 -24.01 -15.62 -12.71
N ARG A 452 -23.98 -15.21 -13.98
CA ARG A 452 -24.98 -15.56 -15.00
C ARG A 452 -25.19 -17.07 -15.10
N ASN A 453 -24.11 -17.83 -15.17
CA ASN A 453 -24.16 -19.29 -15.31
C ASN A 453 -24.71 -19.96 -14.03
N ALA A 454 -24.36 -19.44 -12.85
CA ALA A 454 -24.90 -19.91 -11.57
C ALA A 454 -26.42 -19.67 -11.47
N LEU A 455 -26.89 -18.49 -11.86
CA LEU A 455 -28.31 -18.13 -11.87
C LEU A 455 -29.11 -19.00 -12.85
N LYS A 456 -28.58 -19.24 -14.06
CA LYS A 456 -29.19 -20.19 -15.03
C LYS A 456 -29.33 -21.60 -14.49
N LYS A 457 -28.46 -22.01 -13.57
CA LYS A 457 -28.54 -23.31 -12.86
C LYS A 457 -29.43 -23.26 -11.61
N GLY A 458 -29.96 -22.09 -11.24
CA GLY A 458 -30.81 -21.91 -10.06
C GLY A 458 -30.06 -21.74 -8.74
N LEU A 459 -28.73 -21.51 -8.79
CA LEU A 459 -27.95 -21.25 -7.59
C LEU A 459 -28.18 -19.82 -7.09
N LYS A 460 -28.06 -19.64 -5.77
CA LYS A 460 -28.13 -18.34 -5.08
C LYS A 460 -26.97 -18.25 -4.08
N ARG A 461 -26.53 -17.03 -3.76
CA ARG A 461 -25.59 -16.84 -2.65
C ARG A 461 -26.22 -17.30 -1.32
N LYS A 462 -25.39 -17.70 -0.35
CA LYS A 462 -25.89 -17.99 0.98
C LYS A 462 -26.30 -16.68 1.71
N PRO A 463 -27.39 -16.70 2.52
CA PRO A 463 -27.98 -15.49 3.07
C PRO A 463 -27.06 -14.74 4.05
N TRP A 464 -26.19 -15.45 4.77
CA TRP A 464 -25.24 -14.86 5.73
C TRP A 464 -24.02 -14.19 5.08
N VAL A 465 -23.83 -14.34 3.77
CA VAL A 465 -22.66 -13.80 3.06
C VAL A 465 -22.92 -12.34 2.70
N LYS A 466 -22.13 -11.42 3.26
CA LYS A 466 -22.07 -10.02 2.84
C LYS A 466 -21.28 -9.91 1.54
N THR A 467 -21.98 -9.70 0.43
CA THR A 467 -21.40 -9.51 -0.90
C THR A 467 -21.26 -8.04 -1.27
N SER A 468 -20.23 -7.69 -2.03
CA SER A 468 -20.01 -6.31 -2.50
C SER A 468 -19.21 -6.27 -3.80
N LEU A 469 -19.56 -5.32 -4.67
CA LEU A 469 -18.78 -4.94 -5.85
C LEU A 469 -18.29 -3.50 -5.68
N ALA A 470 -16.98 -3.31 -5.57
CA ALA A 470 -16.33 -2.00 -5.47
C ALA A 470 -15.37 -1.81 -6.64
N PRO A 471 -15.85 -1.31 -7.79
CA PRO A 471 -15.02 -1.09 -8.97
C PRO A 471 -13.98 0.01 -8.74
N GLY A 472 -12.80 -0.10 -9.37
CA GLY A 472 -11.80 0.96 -9.27
C GLY A 472 -11.94 2.08 -10.31
N SER A 473 -12.92 2.02 -11.21
CA SER A 473 -13.36 3.15 -12.03
C SER A 473 -14.80 2.95 -12.52
N ARG A 474 -15.45 4.03 -12.98
CA ARG A 474 -16.81 3.98 -13.54
C ARG A 474 -16.90 3.16 -14.83
N THR A 475 -15.82 3.12 -15.62
CA THR A 475 -15.71 2.31 -16.85
C THR A 475 -16.05 0.84 -16.61
N VAL A 476 -15.70 0.30 -15.44
CA VAL A 476 -16.02 -1.08 -15.05
C VAL A 476 -17.51 -1.36 -15.04
N THR A 477 -18.26 -0.48 -14.38
CA THR A 477 -19.72 -0.62 -14.31
C THR A 477 -20.34 -0.47 -15.70
N ASP A 478 -19.80 0.40 -16.54
CA ASP A 478 -20.32 0.65 -17.88
C ASP A 478 -20.18 -0.56 -18.81
N TYR A 479 -19.01 -1.23 -18.86
CA TYR A 479 -18.87 -2.42 -19.69
C TYR A 479 -19.64 -3.62 -19.11
N LEU A 480 -19.72 -3.78 -17.78
CA LEU A 480 -20.52 -4.85 -17.15
C LEU A 480 -22.00 -4.66 -17.46
N ARG A 481 -22.50 -3.41 -17.43
CA ARG A 481 -23.87 -3.08 -17.79
C ARG A 481 -24.13 -3.33 -19.28
N LYS A 482 -23.23 -2.91 -20.17
CA LYS A 482 -23.36 -3.16 -21.61
C LYS A 482 -23.36 -4.65 -21.95
N ALA A 483 -22.60 -5.47 -21.20
CA ALA A 483 -22.57 -6.92 -21.34
C ALA A 483 -23.80 -7.63 -20.75
N GLY A 484 -24.68 -6.93 -20.01
CA GLY A 484 -25.78 -7.51 -19.25
C GLY A 484 -25.36 -8.19 -17.94
N LEU A 485 -24.06 -8.26 -17.66
CA LEU A 485 -23.49 -9.03 -16.55
C LEU A 485 -23.57 -8.30 -15.20
N LEU A 486 -23.76 -6.98 -15.21
CA LEU A 486 -23.99 -6.23 -13.96
C LEU A 486 -25.27 -6.71 -13.27
N GLN A 487 -26.35 -6.94 -14.04
CA GLN A 487 -27.61 -7.44 -13.50
C GLN A 487 -27.43 -8.84 -12.90
N ASP A 488 -26.71 -9.73 -13.58
CA ASP A 488 -26.40 -11.07 -13.06
C ASP A 488 -25.64 -11.02 -11.72
N LEU A 489 -24.70 -10.08 -11.58
CA LEU A 489 -23.99 -9.85 -10.31
C LEU A 489 -24.94 -9.32 -9.23
N GLU A 490 -25.80 -8.36 -9.55
CA GLU A 490 -26.78 -7.78 -8.64
C GLU A 490 -27.83 -8.79 -8.16
N GLU A 491 -28.25 -9.74 -8.99
CA GLU A 491 -29.13 -10.86 -8.59
C GLU A 491 -28.48 -11.79 -7.56
N LEU A 492 -27.15 -11.87 -7.54
CA LEU A 492 -26.36 -12.49 -6.46
C LEU A 492 -25.96 -11.49 -5.36
N SER A 493 -26.56 -10.31 -5.33
CA SER A 493 -26.33 -9.21 -4.38
C SER A 493 -24.92 -8.59 -4.42
N TYR A 494 -24.21 -8.71 -5.55
CA TYR A 494 -22.98 -7.96 -5.83
C TYR A 494 -23.31 -6.58 -6.44
N ASN A 495 -24.17 -5.82 -5.75
CA ASN A 495 -24.44 -4.43 -6.12
C ASN A 495 -23.19 -3.57 -5.97
N VAL A 496 -23.11 -2.51 -6.79
CA VAL A 496 -22.07 -1.49 -6.65
C VAL A 496 -22.22 -0.81 -5.28
N VAL A 497 -21.15 -0.82 -4.48
CA VAL A 497 -21.15 -0.22 -3.13
C VAL A 497 -20.38 1.09 -3.05
N GLY A 498 -19.55 1.40 -4.05
CA GLY A 498 -18.67 2.57 -4.09
C GLY A 498 -17.53 2.41 -5.10
N TYR A 499 -16.97 3.53 -5.54
CA TYR A 499 -15.78 3.58 -6.40
C TYR A 499 -14.53 3.89 -5.59
N GLY A 500 -14.15 2.97 -4.70
CA GLY A 500 -13.05 3.17 -3.76
C GLY A 500 -12.51 1.87 -3.16
N CYS A 501 -11.47 1.99 -2.33
CA CYS A 501 -10.73 0.86 -1.76
C CYS A 501 -11.60 -0.09 -0.91
N THR A 502 -12.59 0.44 -0.20
CA THR A 502 -13.59 -0.31 0.58
C THR A 502 -13.00 -1.50 1.37
N THR A 503 -13.46 -2.73 1.13
CA THR A 503 -13.04 -3.95 1.83
C THR A 503 -11.54 -4.23 1.69
N CYS A 504 -10.89 -3.80 0.60
CA CYS A 504 -9.45 -4.02 0.40
C CYS A 504 -8.59 -3.34 1.49
N ILE A 505 -9.01 -2.16 1.96
CA ILE A 505 -8.30 -1.43 3.03
C ILE A 505 -8.85 -1.73 4.43
N GLY A 506 -9.88 -2.56 4.54
CA GLY A 506 -10.58 -2.87 5.79
C GLY A 506 -11.82 -2.02 6.05
N ASN A 507 -12.22 -1.14 5.12
CA ASN A 507 -13.48 -0.38 5.18
C ASN A 507 -14.67 -1.26 4.75
N SER A 508 -14.75 -2.46 5.32
CA SER A 508 -15.75 -3.48 4.99
C SER A 508 -17.11 -3.21 5.62
N GLY A 509 -17.25 -2.21 6.48
CA GLY A 509 -18.49 -1.86 7.20
C GLY A 509 -19.01 -2.97 8.12
N PRO A 510 -20.19 -2.82 8.74
CA PRO A 510 -20.73 -3.80 9.67
C PRO A 510 -21.19 -5.08 8.97
N LEU A 511 -21.06 -6.23 9.63
CA LEU A 511 -21.77 -7.46 9.27
C LEU A 511 -23.26 -7.34 9.68
N PRO A 512 -24.16 -8.15 9.09
CA PRO A 512 -25.53 -8.29 9.61
C PRO A 512 -25.52 -8.61 11.10
N ASP A 513 -26.42 -7.98 11.86
CA ASP A 513 -26.46 -8.10 13.33
C ASP A 513 -26.58 -9.55 13.79
N GLU A 514 -27.41 -10.35 13.12
CA GLU A 514 -27.62 -11.76 13.42
C GLU A 514 -26.37 -12.61 13.12
N VAL A 515 -25.59 -12.25 12.10
CA VAL A 515 -24.32 -12.92 11.77
C VAL A 515 -23.25 -12.54 12.78
N ALA A 516 -23.12 -11.25 13.10
CA ALA A 516 -22.18 -10.77 14.12
C ALA A 516 -22.43 -11.42 15.48
N LYS A 517 -23.69 -11.42 15.93
CA LYS A 517 -24.10 -12.10 17.18
C LYS A 517 -23.79 -13.59 17.15
N ALA A 518 -24.05 -14.28 16.04
CA ALA A 518 -23.75 -15.70 15.92
C ALA A 518 -22.24 -15.99 15.97
N ILE A 519 -21.42 -15.13 15.36
CA ILE A 519 -19.95 -15.24 15.44
C ILE A 519 -19.49 -15.09 16.88
N ASP A 520 -19.96 -14.06 17.58
CA ASP A 520 -19.56 -13.79 18.97
C ASP A 520 -20.05 -14.88 19.93
N GLN A 521 -21.31 -15.33 19.79
CA GLN A 521 -21.90 -16.36 20.66
C GLN A 521 -21.24 -17.73 20.50
N GLY A 522 -20.89 -18.12 19.27
CA GLY A 522 -20.27 -19.40 18.97
C GLY A 522 -18.73 -19.39 19.01
N ASP A 523 -18.13 -18.22 19.24
CA ASP A 523 -16.74 -17.93 18.90
C ASP A 523 -16.34 -18.55 17.54
N ILE A 524 -17.15 -18.27 16.52
CA ILE A 524 -17.01 -18.87 15.20
C ILE A 524 -15.76 -18.34 14.51
N THR A 525 -14.97 -19.24 13.96
CA THR A 525 -13.84 -18.90 13.09
C THR A 525 -14.35 -18.58 11.69
N ALA A 526 -14.91 -17.37 11.53
CA ALA A 526 -15.46 -16.89 10.27
C ALA A 526 -14.37 -16.52 9.26
N ALA A 527 -14.72 -16.62 7.98
CA ALA A 527 -13.83 -16.35 6.86
C ALA A 527 -14.31 -15.18 5.97
N ALA A 528 -13.37 -14.46 5.37
CA ALA A 528 -13.61 -13.55 4.26
C ALA A 528 -12.86 -14.02 3.01
N VAL A 529 -13.46 -13.88 1.83
CA VAL A 529 -12.83 -14.12 0.54
C VAL A 529 -12.92 -12.83 -0.28
N LEU A 530 -11.80 -12.31 -0.74
CA LEU A 530 -11.76 -11.03 -1.45
C LEU A 530 -10.76 -11.02 -2.59
N SER A 531 -11.02 -10.22 -3.62
CA SER A 531 -10.09 -9.98 -4.72
C SER A 531 -9.03 -8.91 -4.43
N GLY A 532 -8.62 -8.80 -3.16
CA GLY A 532 -7.59 -7.88 -2.70
C GLY A 532 -6.17 -8.38 -2.89
N ASN A 533 -5.22 -7.68 -2.27
CA ASN A 533 -3.79 -8.02 -2.22
C ASN A 533 -3.28 -8.30 -0.79
N ARG A 534 -4.06 -7.98 0.25
CA ARG A 534 -3.69 -8.19 1.66
C ARG A 534 -4.79 -8.88 2.44
N ASN A 535 -4.38 -9.77 3.34
CA ASN A 535 -5.23 -10.64 4.14
C ASN A 535 -4.69 -10.82 5.57
N PHE A 536 -3.94 -9.84 6.08
CA PHE A 536 -3.44 -9.84 7.45
C PHE A 536 -4.58 -9.94 8.48
N GLU A 537 -4.28 -10.57 9.61
CA GLU A 537 -5.24 -10.72 10.71
C GLU A 537 -5.74 -9.35 11.22
N GLY A 538 -7.05 -9.21 11.41
CA GLY A 538 -7.67 -7.96 11.86
C GLY A 538 -7.72 -6.83 10.82
N ARG A 539 -7.22 -7.06 9.59
CA ARG A 539 -7.23 -6.05 8.51
C ARG A 539 -8.60 -5.89 7.85
N ILE A 540 -9.24 -7.01 7.48
CA ILE A 540 -10.44 -6.98 6.62
C ILE A 540 -11.68 -6.60 7.42
N HIS A 541 -11.91 -7.27 8.54
CA HIS A 541 -13.03 -7.01 9.44
C HIS A 541 -12.68 -7.54 10.84
N ALA A 542 -13.14 -6.86 11.90
CA ALA A 542 -12.78 -7.21 13.28
C ALA A 542 -13.27 -8.60 13.72
N LEU A 543 -14.42 -9.04 13.21
CA LEU A 543 -15.03 -10.35 13.50
C LEU A 543 -14.54 -11.50 12.60
N VAL A 544 -13.61 -11.24 11.68
CA VAL A 544 -13.11 -12.25 10.73
C VAL A 544 -11.68 -12.66 11.10
N LYS A 545 -11.50 -13.94 11.43
CA LYS A 545 -10.20 -14.51 11.83
C LYS A 545 -9.42 -15.07 10.63
N MET A 546 -10.10 -15.48 9.57
CA MET A 546 -9.48 -16.06 8.37
C MET A 546 -9.78 -15.25 7.10
N ASN A 547 -8.76 -14.79 6.37
CA ASN A 547 -8.94 -13.97 5.17
C ASN A 547 -8.21 -14.59 3.98
N TYR A 548 -8.91 -14.74 2.85
CA TYR A 548 -8.35 -15.37 1.65
C TYR A 548 -8.41 -14.44 0.44
N LEU A 549 -7.29 -14.30 -0.25
CA LEU A 549 -7.19 -13.62 -1.54
C LEU A 549 -7.58 -14.61 -2.64
N ALA A 550 -8.44 -14.18 -3.57
CA ALA A 550 -8.89 -15.02 -4.67
C ALA A 550 -9.24 -14.18 -5.91
N SER A 551 -9.32 -14.79 -7.09
CA SER A 551 -9.82 -14.10 -8.28
C SER A 551 -11.31 -13.72 -8.13
N PRO A 552 -11.79 -12.62 -8.73
CA PRO A 552 -13.20 -12.25 -8.70
C PRO A 552 -14.21 -13.39 -9.01
N PRO A 553 -13.99 -14.28 -9.99
CA PRO A 553 -14.88 -15.43 -10.20
C PRO A 553 -14.89 -16.41 -9.02
N LEU A 554 -13.74 -16.65 -8.36
CA LEU A 554 -13.68 -17.47 -7.15
C LEU A 554 -14.36 -16.79 -5.97
N VAL A 555 -14.31 -15.46 -5.84
CA VAL A 555 -15.08 -14.73 -4.82
C VAL A 555 -16.57 -15.02 -4.97
N VAL A 556 -17.10 -14.97 -6.19
CA VAL A 556 -18.50 -15.35 -6.48
C VAL A 556 -18.76 -16.82 -6.11
N ALA A 557 -17.88 -17.74 -6.52
CA ALA A 557 -18.03 -19.17 -6.19
C ALA A 557 -18.08 -19.44 -4.67
N TYR A 558 -17.23 -18.77 -3.88
CA TYR A 558 -17.24 -18.91 -2.42
C TYR A 558 -18.46 -18.27 -1.75
N ALA A 559 -19.08 -17.26 -2.36
CA ALA A 559 -20.37 -16.74 -1.89
C ALA A 559 -21.54 -17.71 -2.15
N LEU A 560 -21.49 -18.45 -3.26
CA LEU A 560 -22.45 -19.51 -3.57
C LEU A 560 -22.31 -20.70 -2.60
N ALA A 561 -21.07 -21.13 -2.35
CA ALA A 561 -20.80 -22.20 -1.37
C ALA A 561 -21.10 -21.77 0.08
N GLY A 562 -20.73 -20.53 0.43
CA GLY A 562 -20.88 -19.93 1.76
C GLY A 562 -19.90 -20.45 2.82
N THR A 563 -18.88 -21.21 2.43
CA THR A 563 -17.85 -21.75 3.33
C THR A 563 -16.52 -21.96 2.61
N VAL A 564 -15.40 -21.80 3.34
CA VAL A 564 -14.07 -22.22 2.88
C VAL A 564 -13.76 -23.68 3.22
N ASN A 565 -14.60 -24.33 4.04
CA ASN A 565 -14.53 -25.76 4.33
C ASN A 565 -15.15 -26.58 3.18
N ILE A 566 -14.59 -26.41 1.99
CA ILE A 566 -15.06 -27.06 0.75
C ILE A 566 -13.90 -27.22 -0.22
N ASN A 567 -13.91 -28.31 -1.00
CA ASN A 567 -13.03 -28.49 -2.13
C ASN A 567 -13.77 -28.17 -3.42
N LEU A 568 -13.69 -26.93 -3.90
CA LEU A 568 -14.41 -26.50 -5.12
C LEU A 568 -14.02 -27.25 -6.40
N ALA A 569 -12.89 -28.00 -6.39
CA ALA A 569 -12.52 -28.86 -7.51
C ALA A 569 -13.29 -30.19 -7.55
N LYS A 570 -13.96 -30.58 -6.45
CA LYS A 570 -14.62 -31.89 -6.31
C LYS A 570 -16.04 -31.82 -5.75
N ASP A 571 -16.30 -30.88 -4.86
CA ASP A 571 -17.55 -30.76 -4.14
C ASP A 571 -18.53 -29.87 -4.92
N ALA A 572 -19.82 -30.14 -4.79
CA ALA A 572 -20.87 -29.33 -5.40
C ALA A 572 -21.01 -27.98 -4.67
N LEU A 573 -21.23 -26.90 -5.42
CA LEU A 573 -21.55 -25.57 -4.90
C LEU A 573 -22.96 -25.54 -4.27
N GLY A 574 -23.86 -26.34 -4.82
CA GLY A 574 -25.23 -26.47 -4.39
C GLY A 574 -26.03 -27.38 -5.30
N THR A 575 -27.34 -27.39 -5.08
CA THR A 575 -28.30 -28.12 -5.90
C THR A 575 -28.96 -27.15 -6.87
N GLY A 576 -28.97 -27.49 -8.16
CA GLY A 576 -29.61 -26.69 -9.18
C GLY A 576 -31.13 -26.79 -9.16
N ALA A 577 -31.79 -25.95 -9.97
CA ALA A 577 -33.26 -25.96 -10.12
C ALA A 577 -33.81 -27.30 -10.64
N ASP A 578 -32.97 -28.11 -11.30
CA ASP A 578 -33.29 -29.46 -11.78
C ASP A 578 -33.06 -30.56 -10.74
N GLY A 579 -32.70 -30.20 -9.50
CA GLY A 579 -32.42 -31.12 -8.41
C GLY A 579 -31.04 -31.79 -8.47
N LYS A 580 -30.19 -31.46 -9.46
CA LYS A 580 -28.85 -32.07 -9.61
C LYS A 580 -27.77 -31.27 -8.89
N PRO A 581 -26.68 -31.91 -8.43
CA PRO A 581 -25.51 -31.19 -7.93
C PRO A 581 -24.88 -30.35 -9.04
N VAL A 582 -24.56 -29.09 -8.73
CA VAL A 582 -23.85 -28.17 -9.62
C VAL A 582 -22.43 -27.97 -9.10
N TYR A 583 -21.44 -28.29 -9.93
CA TYR A 583 -20.02 -28.16 -9.62
C TYR A 583 -19.45 -26.87 -10.22
N LEU A 584 -18.29 -26.42 -9.73
CA LEU A 584 -17.64 -25.22 -10.26
C LEU A 584 -17.41 -25.28 -11.77
N LYS A 585 -16.96 -26.43 -12.27
CA LYS A 585 -16.73 -26.69 -13.71
C LYS A 585 -17.98 -26.54 -14.58
N ASP A 586 -19.19 -26.66 -14.00
CA ASP A 586 -20.44 -26.59 -14.75
C ASP A 586 -20.86 -25.14 -15.04
N ILE A 587 -20.27 -24.18 -14.32
CA ILE A 587 -20.61 -22.75 -14.39
C ILE A 587 -19.41 -21.85 -14.72
N TRP A 588 -18.20 -22.39 -14.72
CA TRP A 588 -16.98 -21.64 -15.02
C TRP A 588 -16.96 -21.20 -16.49
N PRO A 589 -16.76 -19.91 -16.80
CA PRO A 589 -16.71 -19.43 -18.18
C PRO A 589 -15.42 -19.84 -18.89
N SER A 590 -15.52 -20.10 -20.20
CA SER A 590 -14.34 -20.32 -21.02
C SER A 590 -13.60 -19.01 -21.32
N GLN A 591 -12.29 -19.08 -21.58
CA GLN A 591 -11.52 -17.90 -21.97
C GLN A 591 -12.01 -17.27 -23.27
N LYS A 592 -12.43 -18.11 -24.23
CA LYS A 592 -13.03 -17.63 -25.47
C LYS A 592 -14.28 -16.78 -25.20
N GLU A 593 -15.16 -17.26 -24.33
CA GLU A 593 -16.38 -16.53 -23.97
C GLU A 593 -16.06 -15.18 -23.31
N ILE A 594 -15.09 -15.16 -22.40
CA ILE A 594 -14.64 -13.91 -21.76
C ILE A 594 -14.14 -12.92 -22.81
N HIS A 595 -13.27 -13.36 -23.73
CA HIS A 595 -12.71 -12.50 -24.78
C HIS A 595 -13.76 -11.99 -25.76
N ASP A 596 -14.71 -12.83 -26.16
CA ASP A 596 -15.83 -12.43 -27.04
C ASP A 596 -16.69 -11.33 -26.39
N VAL A 597 -16.96 -11.44 -25.08
CA VAL A 597 -17.71 -10.42 -24.34
C VAL A 597 -16.91 -9.13 -24.17
N ILE A 598 -15.61 -9.21 -23.88
CA ILE A 598 -14.75 -8.02 -23.80
C ILE A 598 -14.76 -7.26 -25.13
N ALA A 599 -14.56 -7.97 -26.24
CA ALA A 599 -14.50 -7.38 -27.58
C ALA A 599 -15.77 -6.63 -27.98
N THR A 600 -16.93 -7.01 -27.43
CA THR A 600 -18.24 -6.40 -27.75
C THR A 600 -18.69 -5.36 -26.73
N SER A 601 -18.24 -5.47 -25.47
CA SER A 601 -18.68 -4.60 -24.38
C SER A 601 -17.70 -3.46 -24.04
N LEU A 602 -16.40 -3.64 -24.18
CA LEU A 602 -15.40 -2.62 -23.83
C LEU A 602 -15.08 -1.73 -25.03
N SER A 603 -14.96 -0.40 -24.82
CA SER A 603 -14.66 0.53 -25.90
C SER A 603 -13.93 1.79 -25.41
N THR A 604 -13.16 2.42 -26.31
CA THR A 604 -12.45 3.68 -26.03
C THR A 604 -13.37 4.82 -25.61
N GLU A 605 -14.57 4.90 -26.18
CA GLU A 605 -15.59 5.91 -25.84
C GLU A 605 -15.91 5.92 -24.34
N MET A 606 -15.99 4.72 -23.71
CA MET A 606 -16.30 4.59 -22.29
C MET A 606 -15.22 5.21 -21.40
N PHE A 607 -13.95 5.04 -21.77
CA PHE A 607 -12.83 5.65 -21.04
C PHE A 607 -12.84 7.17 -21.19
N ARG A 608 -13.01 7.69 -22.42
CA ARG A 608 -13.09 9.15 -22.64
C ARG A 608 -14.23 9.76 -21.82
N LYS A 609 -15.44 9.21 -21.94
CA LYS A 609 -16.61 9.66 -21.17
C LYS A 609 -16.39 9.63 -19.66
N SER A 610 -15.73 8.58 -19.14
CA SER A 610 -15.49 8.44 -17.70
C SER A 610 -14.46 9.44 -17.18
N TYR A 611 -13.51 9.86 -18.01
CA TYR A 611 -12.36 10.65 -17.59
C TYR A 611 -12.36 12.13 -18.03
N ASP A 612 -13.23 12.54 -18.96
CA ASP A 612 -13.37 13.94 -19.40
C ASP A 612 -13.69 14.89 -18.23
N SER A 613 -14.47 14.43 -17.24
CA SER A 613 -14.86 15.19 -16.05
C SER A 613 -14.21 14.67 -14.76
N VAL A 614 -13.04 14.00 -14.84
CA VAL A 614 -12.42 13.29 -13.71
C VAL A 614 -12.09 14.21 -12.53
N PHE A 615 -11.89 15.52 -12.75
CA PHE A 615 -11.57 16.50 -11.72
C PHE A 615 -12.77 17.33 -11.24
N ASP A 616 -13.93 17.20 -11.88
CA ASP A 616 -15.06 18.11 -11.65
C ASP A 616 -15.86 17.78 -10.38
N GLY A 617 -15.86 16.51 -9.99
CA GLY A 617 -16.62 16.00 -8.85
C GLY A 617 -18.13 15.99 -9.07
N ASP A 618 -18.88 15.62 -8.04
CA ASP A 618 -20.33 15.77 -8.02
C ASP A 618 -20.75 17.16 -7.48
N GLU A 619 -22.05 17.39 -7.35
CA GLU A 619 -22.58 18.64 -6.80
C GLU A 619 -22.11 18.89 -5.36
N ARG A 620 -22.03 17.83 -4.54
CA ARG A 620 -21.58 17.92 -3.14
C ARG A 620 -20.15 18.43 -3.08
N TRP A 621 -19.23 17.87 -3.89
CA TRP A 621 -17.85 18.31 -3.98
C TRP A 621 -17.73 19.77 -4.46
N ARG A 622 -18.46 20.14 -5.52
CA ARG A 622 -18.43 21.51 -6.06
C ARG A 622 -19.01 22.56 -5.12
N SER A 623 -19.91 22.15 -4.23
CA SER A 623 -20.56 23.04 -3.25
C SER A 623 -19.71 23.33 -1.99
N ILE A 624 -18.54 22.70 -1.87
CA ILE A 624 -17.65 22.92 -0.71
C ILE A 624 -17.11 24.35 -0.74
N GLU A 625 -17.43 25.13 0.29
CA GLU A 625 -16.85 26.45 0.50
C GLU A 625 -15.38 26.33 0.91
N VAL A 626 -14.51 27.06 0.22
CA VAL A 626 -13.06 27.00 0.47
C VAL A 626 -12.57 28.35 0.98
N PRO A 627 -11.93 28.41 2.17
CA PRO A 627 -11.36 29.65 2.67
C PRO A 627 -10.18 30.10 1.80
N GLU A 628 -10.10 31.41 1.52
CA GLU A 628 -8.99 32.00 0.76
C GLU A 628 -7.73 32.17 1.62
N GLY A 629 -6.54 32.07 1.00
CA GLY A 629 -5.26 32.46 1.59
C GLY A 629 -4.17 31.39 1.55
N ASP A 630 -2.92 31.85 1.63
CA ASP A 630 -1.72 31.01 1.53
C ASP A 630 -1.45 30.16 2.79
N ALA A 631 -2.02 30.53 3.94
CA ALA A 631 -1.85 29.83 5.22
C ALA A 631 -3.18 29.22 5.67
N TYR A 632 -3.13 28.00 6.19
CA TYR A 632 -4.33 27.34 6.70
C TYR A 632 -4.76 27.94 8.03
N ARG A 633 -6.06 28.22 8.18
CA ARG A 633 -6.63 28.68 9.44
C ARG A 633 -6.98 27.49 10.33
N TRP A 634 -6.06 27.14 11.23
CA TRP A 634 -6.28 26.06 12.19
C TRP A 634 -7.50 26.32 13.10
N ASN A 635 -8.37 25.32 13.22
CA ASN A 635 -9.53 25.34 14.13
C ASN A 635 -9.23 24.48 15.37
N GLY A 636 -9.22 25.12 16.55
CA GLY A 636 -8.96 24.43 17.83
C GLY A 636 -9.99 23.38 18.23
N ASP A 637 -11.23 23.51 17.72
CA ASP A 637 -12.32 22.56 17.97
C ASP A 637 -12.30 21.37 17.00
N SER A 638 -11.44 21.41 15.97
CA SER A 638 -11.34 20.34 14.98
C SER A 638 -10.91 19.02 15.62
N THR A 639 -11.61 17.95 15.21
CA THR A 639 -11.21 16.58 15.54
C THR A 639 -10.61 15.83 14.33
N TYR A 640 -10.47 16.49 13.18
CA TYR A 640 -9.88 15.92 11.96
C TYR A 640 -8.57 16.57 11.53
N ILE A 641 -8.42 17.89 11.68
CA ILE A 641 -7.28 18.68 11.19
C ILE A 641 -6.68 19.49 12.34
N ALA A 642 -5.44 19.21 12.72
CA ALA A 642 -4.75 19.93 13.79
C ALA A 642 -3.30 20.22 13.41
N ASN A 643 -2.78 21.38 13.82
CA ASN A 643 -1.38 21.77 13.57
C ASN A 643 -0.44 20.84 14.35
N PRO A 644 0.40 20.02 13.68
CA PRO A 644 1.30 19.11 14.37
C PRO A 644 2.52 19.85 14.96
N PRO A 645 3.08 19.36 16.08
CA PRO A 645 4.19 20.02 16.78
C PRO A 645 5.58 19.77 16.13
N PHE A 646 5.64 19.25 14.89
CA PHE A 646 6.89 18.77 14.27
C PHE A 646 7.95 19.86 14.07
N PHE A 647 7.53 21.13 14.00
CA PHE A 647 8.38 22.29 13.74
C PHE A 647 8.46 23.25 14.94
N ASP A 648 8.00 22.82 16.11
CA ASP A 648 8.04 23.65 17.32
C ASP A 648 9.48 23.83 17.80
N GLY A 649 9.85 25.08 18.12
CA GLY A 649 11.21 25.43 18.53
C GLY A 649 12.28 25.29 17.43
N MET A 650 11.89 25.03 16.17
CA MET A 650 12.83 24.91 15.07
C MET A 650 13.58 26.22 14.79
N THR A 651 14.90 26.11 14.56
CA THR A 651 15.76 27.24 14.18
C THR A 651 16.44 26.99 12.83
N LYS A 652 17.00 28.05 12.21
CA LYS A 652 17.77 27.96 10.96
C LYS A 652 19.07 27.15 11.11
N THR A 653 19.63 27.11 12.32
CA THR A 653 20.87 26.37 12.62
C THR A 653 20.55 24.90 12.84
N VAL A 654 21.36 24.02 12.26
CA VAL A 654 21.24 22.56 12.48
C VAL A 654 21.69 22.24 13.92
N PRO A 655 20.88 21.52 14.72
CA PRO A 655 21.25 21.16 16.07
C PRO A 655 22.36 20.08 16.08
N ALA A 656 23.02 19.91 17.23
CA ALA A 656 23.90 18.75 17.43
C ALA A 656 23.08 17.45 17.47
N LEU A 657 23.72 16.33 17.11
CA LEU A 657 23.07 15.02 17.19
C LEU A 657 22.54 14.73 18.60
N PRO A 658 21.32 14.18 18.72
CA PRO A 658 20.72 13.91 20.02
C PRO A 658 21.51 12.85 20.78
N LYS A 659 21.77 13.11 22.07
CA LYS A 659 22.28 12.11 23.00
C LYS A 659 21.11 11.30 23.55
N ILE A 660 21.19 9.98 23.49
CA ILE A 660 20.15 9.08 23.96
C ILE A 660 20.70 8.33 25.17
N ASN A 661 20.42 8.85 26.36
CA ASN A 661 20.90 8.33 27.63
C ASN A 661 19.73 8.07 28.57
N LYS A 662 19.87 7.08 29.46
CA LYS A 662 18.87 6.70 30.46
C LYS A 662 17.48 6.43 29.88
N ALA A 663 17.42 5.86 28.68
CA ALA A 663 16.17 5.60 28.00
C ALA A 663 15.46 4.36 28.55
N ARG A 664 14.13 4.32 28.47
CA ARG A 664 13.31 3.19 28.91
C ARG A 664 12.65 2.47 27.73
N CYS A 665 12.48 1.16 27.84
CA CYS A 665 11.72 0.39 26.86
C CYS A 665 10.22 0.70 27.01
N LEU A 666 9.59 1.17 25.93
CA LEU A 666 8.14 1.38 25.86
C LEU A 666 7.41 0.10 25.46
N ALA A 667 8.00 -0.70 24.58
CA ALA A 667 7.44 -1.97 24.12
C ALA A 667 8.55 -2.94 23.67
N LEU A 668 8.39 -4.21 24.05
CA LEU A 668 9.22 -5.34 23.59
C LEU A 668 8.36 -6.26 22.72
N LEU A 669 8.56 -6.21 21.42
CA LEU A 669 7.70 -6.83 20.41
C LEU A 669 8.36 -8.07 19.78
N GLY A 670 7.53 -8.89 19.11
CA GLY A 670 7.98 -10.08 18.37
C GLY A 670 8.35 -9.78 16.91
N ASP A 671 8.28 -10.82 16.08
CA ASP A 671 8.51 -10.76 14.64
C ASP A 671 7.29 -10.22 13.88
N SER A 672 7.53 -9.75 12.65
CA SER A 672 6.54 -9.35 11.64
C SER A 672 5.49 -8.35 12.18
N ILE A 673 5.93 -7.42 13.02
CA ILE A 673 5.10 -6.31 13.49
C ILE A 673 4.81 -5.38 12.32
N THR A 674 3.62 -5.52 11.75
CA THR A 674 3.17 -4.70 10.62
C THR A 674 2.97 -3.21 10.98
N THR A 675 2.96 -2.32 9.99
CA THR A 675 2.57 -0.91 10.21
C THR A 675 1.10 -0.75 10.64
N ASP A 676 0.25 -1.75 10.43
CA ASP A 676 -1.12 -1.79 10.99
C ASP A 676 -1.12 -2.07 12.51
N HIS A 677 -0.10 -2.76 13.04
CA HIS A 677 0.09 -2.87 14.48
C HIS A 677 0.56 -1.53 15.07
N ILE A 678 1.58 -0.92 14.45
CA ILE A 678 2.19 0.34 14.91
C ILE A 678 1.22 1.52 14.79
N SER A 679 0.52 1.64 13.66
CA SER A 679 -0.44 2.72 13.39
C SER A 679 -1.68 2.13 12.69
N PRO A 680 -2.66 1.60 13.45
CA PRO A 680 -3.90 1.08 12.88
C PRO A 680 -4.62 2.15 12.07
N ALA A 681 -5.37 1.71 11.06
CA ALA A 681 -6.20 2.60 10.23
C ALA A 681 -7.70 2.35 10.33
N GLY A 682 -8.11 1.23 10.95
CA GLY A 682 -9.51 0.82 11.06
C GLY A 682 -10.25 1.48 12.22
N ASN A 683 -11.26 0.79 12.75
CA ASN A 683 -12.16 1.30 13.78
C ASN A 683 -11.45 1.74 15.07
N ILE A 684 -11.97 2.82 15.66
CA ILE A 684 -11.57 3.33 16.97
C ILE A 684 -12.51 2.74 18.03
N LYS A 685 -11.96 2.04 19.03
CA LYS A 685 -12.76 1.50 20.14
C LYS A 685 -13.16 2.59 21.13
N LYS A 686 -14.39 2.51 21.66
CA LYS A 686 -14.94 3.46 22.65
C LYS A 686 -14.06 3.61 23.89
N ASP A 687 -13.53 2.51 24.39
CA ASP A 687 -12.72 2.43 25.61
C ASP A 687 -11.21 2.67 25.39
N SER A 688 -10.77 2.82 24.14
CA SER A 688 -9.38 3.17 23.81
C SER A 688 -9.05 4.62 24.17
N PRO A 689 -7.77 4.99 24.36
CA PRO A 689 -7.38 6.38 24.60
C PRO A 689 -7.93 7.37 23.57
N ALA A 690 -7.92 7.00 22.28
CA ALA A 690 -8.46 7.83 21.21
C ALA A 690 -9.99 7.95 21.29
N GLY A 691 -10.69 6.87 21.64
CA GLY A 691 -12.14 6.88 21.83
C GLY A 691 -12.57 7.79 23.00
N LYS A 692 -11.86 7.71 24.13
CA LYS A 692 -12.10 8.60 25.28
C LYS A 692 -11.91 10.07 24.93
N TYR A 693 -10.80 10.39 24.24
CA TYR A 693 -10.53 11.73 23.75
C TYR A 693 -11.62 12.28 22.82
N LEU A 694 -12.13 11.45 21.90
CA LEU A 694 -13.22 11.85 20.99
C LEU A 694 -14.54 12.09 21.75
N LEU A 695 -14.85 11.28 22.77
CA LEU A 695 -16.03 11.48 23.62
C LEU A 695 -15.92 12.76 24.46
N GLU A 696 -14.75 13.04 25.03
CA GLU A 696 -14.48 14.28 25.77
C GLU A 696 -14.66 15.52 24.90
N ARG A 697 -14.46 15.38 23.57
CA ARG A 697 -14.69 16.40 22.54
C ARG A 697 -16.13 16.43 21.99
N GLY A 698 -17.04 15.65 22.57
CA GLY A 698 -18.44 15.60 22.14
C GLY A 698 -18.71 14.81 20.85
N VAL A 699 -17.74 14.04 20.34
CA VAL A 699 -17.94 13.20 19.15
C VAL A 699 -18.64 11.91 19.56
N GLU A 700 -19.85 11.68 19.04
CA GLU A 700 -20.56 10.41 19.27
C GLU A 700 -19.84 9.23 18.61
N GLN A 701 -19.98 8.03 19.19
CA GLN A 701 -19.28 6.82 18.72
C GLN A 701 -19.49 6.53 17.23
N ARG A 702 -20.70 6.74 16.70
CA ARG A 702 -21.01 6.54 15.26
C ARG A 702 -20.23 7.50 14.34
N TYR A 703 -19.71 8.59 14.88
CA TYR A 703 -18.89 9.60 14.17
C TYR A 703 -17.40 9.50 14.51
N PHE A 704 -16.97 8.49 15.27
CA PHE A 704 -15.53 8.26 15.47
C PHE A 704 -14.78 8.09 14.14
N ASN A 705 -15.47 7.50 13.14
CA ASN A 705 -14.88 7.13 11.86
C ASN A 705 -13.71 6.15 12.10
N SER A 706 -12.70 6.15 11.24
CA SER A 706 -11.53 5.27 11.35
C SER A 706 -10.27 6.05 11.75
N TYR A 707 -9.27 5.38 12.31
CA TYR A 707 -7.95 6.00 12.54
C TYR A 707 -7.37 6.58 11.23
N GLY A 708 -7.58 5.92 10.08
CA GLY A 708 -7.13 6.41 8.78
C GLY A 708 -7.72 7.78 8.43
N SER A 709 -8.99 8.00 8.73
CA SER A 709 -9.65 9.31 8.53
C SER A 709 -9.13 10.41 9.46
N ARG A 710 -8.58 10.03 10.63
CA ARG A 710 -8.15 10.97 11.68
C ARG A 710 -6.69 11.42 11.55
N ARG A 711 -6.02 11.10 10.44
CA ARG A 711 -4.59 11.34 10.23
C ARG A 711 -4.17 12.80 10.12
N GLY A 712 -5.11 13.71 9.86
CA GLY A 712 -4.83 15.14 9.97
C GLY A 712 -4.75 15.64 11.41
N ASN A 713 -5.07 14.80 12.41
CA ASN A 713 -5.10 15.16 13.81
C ASN A 713 -4.11 14.32 14.63
N HIS A 714 -3.00 14.95 15.01
CA HIS A 714 -1.92 14.25 15.70
C HIS A 714 -2.32 13.70 17.08
N GLU A 715 -3.24 14.35 17.79
CA GLU A 715 -3.69 13.90 19.12
C GLU A 715 -4.44 12.56 19.05
N VAL A 716 -5.28 12.36 18.03
CA VAL A 716 -5.97 11.08 17.81
C VAL A 716 -4.97 10.02 17.39
N MET A 717 -4.04 10.36 16.49
CA MET A 717 -3.08 9.40 15.96
C MET A 717 -2.01 8.96 16.97
N MET A 718 -1.55 9.85 17.85
CA MET A 718 -0.69 9.50 18.99
C MET A 718 -1.37 8.47 19.89
N ARG A 719 -2.65 8.69 20.22
CA ARG A 719 -3.46 7.76 21.01
C ARG A 719 -3.72 6.43 20.30
N GLY A 720 -3.73 6.44 18.97
CA GLY A 720 -3.83 5.24 18.14
C GLY A 720 -2.52 4.49 17.95
N THR A 721 -1.37 5.10 18.27
CA THR A 721 -0.06 4.50 18.02
C THR A 721 0.17 3.32 18.97
N PHE A 722 0.51 2.15 18.39
CA PHE A 722 0.54 0.83 19.03
C PHE A 722 -0.79 0.41 19.68
N ALA A 723 -1.93 0.97 19.27
CA ALA A 723 -3.24 0.64 19.86
C ALA A 723 -3.96 -0.54 19.17
N ASN A 724 -3.30 -1.24 18.24
CA ASN A 724 -3.92 -2.37 17.55
C ASN A 724 -4.27 -3.49 18.53
N ILE A 725 -5.48 -4.03 18.38
CA ILE A 725 -6.05 -5.05 19.27
C ILE A 725 -5.32 -6.40 19.23
N ARG A 726 -4.44 -6.62 18.24
CA ARG A 726 -3.67 -7.86 18.03
C ARG A 726 -2.20 -7.74 18.44
N ILE A 727 -1.75 -6.59 18.95
CA ILE A 727 -0.38 -6.45 19.46
C ILE A 727 -0.15 -7.42 20.62
N ARG A 728 1.02 -8.06 20.64
CA ARG A 728 1.49 -8.88 21.77
C ARG A 728 2.81 -8.32 22.26
N ASN A 729 2.74 -7.57 23.35
CA ASN A 729 3.90 -6.98 24.00
C ASN A 729 4.43 -7.93 25.07
N LYS A 730 5.70 -8.35 24.94
CA LYS A 730 6.33 -9.31 25.86
C LYS A 730 6.47 -8.77 27.29
N MET A 731 6.35 -7.45 27.49
CA MET A 731 6.36 -6.82 28.81
C MET A 731 5.08 -7.08 29.63
N VAL A 732 4.00 -7.54 28.99
CA VAL A 732 2.69 -7.85 29.60
C VAL A 732 2.19 -9.21 29.09
N PRO A 733 2.83 -10.32 29.50
CA PRO A 733 2.56 -11.65 28.93
C PRO A 733 1.11 -12.08 29.14
N GLY A 734 0.51 -12.68 28.11
CA GLY A 734 -0.88 -13.14 28.11
C GLY A 734 -1.93 -12.05 27.80
N VAL A 735 -1.49 -10.80 27.57
CA VAL A 735 -2.38 -9.70 27.19
C VAL A 735 -2.23 -9.41 25.70
N GLU A 736 -3.35 -9.37 24.99
CA GLU A 736 -3.42 -8.94 23.59
C GLU A 736 -4.00 -7.52 23.50
N GLY A 737 -3.41 -6.70 22.64
CA GLY A 737 -3.76 -5.30 22.45
C GLY A 737 -2.62 -4.34 22.75
N GLY A 738 -2.89 -3.04 22.59
CA GLY A 738 -1.92 -1.95 22.75
C GLY A 738 -1.56 -1.61 24.20
N TYR A 739 -1.10 -2.59 24.96
CA TYR A 739 -0.77 -2.46 26.38
C TYR A 739 0.74 -2.58 26.63
N THR A 740 1.20 -1.94 27.70
CA THR A 740 2.57 -2.07 28.21
C THR A 740 2.60 -1.95 29.73
N LYS A 741 3.79 -2.12 30.31
CA LYS A 741 4.07 -1.94 31.73
C LYS A 741 4.82 -0.63 31.94
N TYR A 742 4.24 0.29 32.72
CA TYR A 742 4.94 1.49 33.16
C TYR A 742 5.94 1.12 34.26
N ILE A 743 7.21 0.98 33.90
CA ILE A 743 8.27 0.39 34.75
C ILE A 743 8.37 1.05 36.14
N PRO A 744 8.29 2.39 36.30
CA PRO A 744 8.42 3.02 37.62
C PRO A 744 7.40 2.55 38.67
N THR A 745 6.17 2.22 38.27
CA THR A 745 5.12 1.73 39.21
C THR A 745 4.77 0.26 39.02
N GLY A 746 5.16 -0.33 37.90
CA GLY A 746 4.78 -1.68 37.49
C GLY A 746 3.35 -1.82 36.97
N GLU A 747 2.61 -0.71 36.84
CA GLU A 747 1.22 -0.69 36.38
C GLU A 747 1.11 -1.05 34.89
N GLN A 748 0.15 -1.92 34.55
CA GLN A 748 -0.22 -2.20 33.16
C GLN A 748 -1.20 -1.14 32.67
N MET A 749 -0.90 -0.52 31.52
CA MET A 749 -1.75 0.51 30.93
C MET A 749 -1.61 0.56 29.41
N PRO A 750 -2.48 1.28 28.68
CA PRO A 750 -2.28 1.55 27.26
C PRO A 750 -0.91 2.19 26.98
N ILE A 751 -0.31 1.85 25.84
CA ILE A 751 1.03 2.34 25.46
C ILE A 751 1.08 3.87 25.41
N TYR A 752 0.03 4.53 24.89
CA TYR A 752 -0.08 5.99 24.89
C TYR A 752 0.03 6.58 26.30
N ASP A 753 -0.73 6.04 27.26
CA ASP A 753 -0.76 6.56 28.63
C ASP A 753 0.61 6.42 29.32
N ALA A 754 1.28 5.28 29.12
CA ALA A 754 2.65 5.08 29.61
C ALA A 754 3.65 6.05 28.98
N ALA A 755 3.57 6.26 27.66
CA ALA A 755 4.42 7.20 26.93
C ALA A 755 4.27 8.63 27.45
N MET A 756 3.04 9.10 27.67
CA MET A 756 2.79 10.45 28.20
C MET A 756 3.36 10.61 29.61
N LYS A 757 3.27 9.59 30.49
CA LYS A 757 3.92 9.62 31.82
C LYS A 757 5.44 9.74 31.72
N TYR A 758 6.08 9.06 30.78
CA TYR A 758 7.53 9.17 30.57
C TYR A 758 7.96 10.53 29.99
N ILE A 759 7.20 11.07 29.04
CA ILE A 759 7.44 12.40 28.46
C ILE A 759 7.35 13.47 29.55
N ALA A 760 6.34 13.42 30.42
CA ALA A 760 6.20 14.33 31.56
C ALA A 760 7.39 14.27 32.52
N GLY A 761 8.03 13.10 32.64
CA GLY A 761 9.25 12.89 33.43
C GLY A 761 10.56 13.15 32.67
N GLY A 762 10.52 13.62 31.42
CA GLY A 762 11.71 13.87 30.60
C GLY A 762 12.53 12.61 30.26
N THR A 763 11.91 11.43 30.28
CA THR A 763 12.60 10.15 30.04
C THR A 763 12.52 9.77 28.56
N PRO A 764 13.65 9.61 27.84
CA PRO A 764 13.63 9.15 26.45
C PRO A 764 13.19 7.69 26.37
N LEU A 765 12.60 7.29 25.24
CA LEU A 765 12.04 5.95 25.07
C LEU A 765 12.66 5.16 23.92
N PHE A 766 12.56 3.84 24.01
CA PHE A 766 12.93 2.87 22.98
C PHE A 766 11.78 1.91 22.66
N VAL A 767 11.83 1.33 21.47
CA VAL A 767 11.11 0.10 21.12
C VAL A 767 12.13 -0.98 20.79
N ILE A 768 11.89 -2.20 21.24
CA ILE A 768 12.67 -3.39 20.86
C ILE A 768 11.75 -4.32 20.07
N ALA A 769 12.22 -4.85 18.94
CA ALA A 769 11.41 -5.71 18.07
C ALA A 769 12.20 -6.89 17.50
N GLY A 770 11.49 -7.88 16.97
CA GLY A 770 12.06 -9.01 16.24
C GLY A 770 12.35 -8.68 14.77
N LYS A 771 12.14 -9.67 13.91
CA LYS A 771 12.36 -9.58 12.45
C LYS A 771 11.24 -8.85 11.75
N GLU A 772 11.53 -8.27 10.58
CA GLU A 772 10.56 -7.64 9.67
C GLU A 772 9.72 -6.53 10.34
N TYR A 773 10.35 -5.75 11.21
CA TYR A 773 9.67 -4.66 11.91
C TYR A 773 9.21 -3.58 10.90
N GLY A 774 7.91 -3.30 10.91
CA GLY A 774 7.28 -2.32 10.03
C GLY A 774 6.84 -2.87 8.67
N THR A 775 6.57 -4.17 8.53
CA THR A 775 6.07 -4.73 7.26
C THR A 775 4.68 -4.21 6.87
N GLY A 776 4.38 -4.12 5.57
CA GLY A 776 3.07 -3.74 5.05
C GLY A 776 2.95 -2.31 4.52
N SER A 777 1.93 -1.56 4.96
CA SER A 777 1.54 -0.27 4.38
C SER A 777 2.62 0.81 4.54
N SER A 778 2.75 1.72 3.57
CA SER A 778 3.76 2.79 3.52
C SER A 778 3.56 3.95 4.52
N ARG A 779 2.67 3.80 5.51
CA ARG A 779 2.14 4.89 6.33
C ARG A 779 3.22 5.48 7.23
N ASP A 780 3.51 6.77 7.03
CA ASP A 780 4.46 7.54 7.83
C ASP A 780 3.99 7.79 9.27
N TRP A 781 2.69 7.69 9.56
CA TRP A 781 2.15 7.73 10.92
C TRP A 781 2.73 6.65 11.84
N ALA A 782 3.21 5.53 11.30
CA ALA A 782 3.96 4.55 12.08
C ALA A 782 5.30 5.11 12.63
N ALA A 783 5.89 6.13 11.98
CA ALA A 783 7.07 6.85 12.46
C ALA A 783 6.70 8.16 13.19
N LYS A 784 5.75 8.95 12.66
CA LYS A 784 5.25 10.19 13.32
C LYS A 784 4.70 9.88 14.71
N GLY A 785 3.86 8.84 14.83
CA GLY A 785 3.35 8.38 16.12
C GLY A 785 4.48 7.95 17.06
N THR A 786 5.45 7.18 16.55
CA THR A 786 6.60 6.69 17.33
C THR A 786 7.39 7.85 17.95
N ILE A 787 7.76 8.86 17.17
CA ILE A 787 8.51 10.02 17.69
C ILE A 787 7.67 10.88 18.64
N LEU A 788 6.36 11.05 18.36
CA LEU A 788 5.45 11.81 19.22
C LEU A 788 5.14 11.11 20.55
N LEU A 789 5.25 9.77 20.59
CA LEU A 789 5.26 9.02 21.85
C LEU A 789 6.60 9.10 22.59
N GLY A 790 7.58 9.90 22.13
CA GLY A 790 8.85 10.12 22.80
C GLY A 790 9.93 9.07 22.52
N VAL A 791 9.68 8.14 21.59
CA VAL A 791 10.65 7.12 21.19
C VAL A 791 11.76 7.76 20.37
N LYS A 792 13.02 7.58 20.81
CA LYS A 792 14.21 8.15 20.16
C LYS A 792 14.98 7.13 19.31
N ALA A 793 14.80 5.85 19.59
CA ALA A 793 15.44 4.78 18.83
C ALA A 793 14.60 3.50 18.85
N VAL A 794 14.77 2.69 17.80
CA VAL A 794 14.19 1.35 17.69
C VAL A 794 15.32 0.35 17.50
N LEU A 795 15.37 -0.71 18.31
CA LEU A 795 16.33 -1.81 18.17
C LEU A 795 15.61 -3.08 17.68
N ALA A 796 15.84 -3.48 16.44
CA ALA A 796 15.15 -4.62 15.82
C ALA A 796 16.13 -5.68 15.27
N GLU A 797 15.67 -6.90 15.01
CA GLU A 797 16.48 -7.89 14.28
C GLU A 797 16.57 -7.56 12.79
N SER A 798 15.49 -7.03 12.21
CA SER A 798 15.49 -6.46 10.86
C SER A 798 14.31 -5.50 10.65
N PHE A 799 14.46 -4.60 9.68
CA PHE A 799 13.43 -3.62 9.29
C PHE A 799 12.97 -3.85 7.86
N GLU A 800 11.71 -3.49 7.60
CA GLU A 800 11.19 -3.33 6.25
C GLU A 800 11.53 -1.95 5.68
N ARG A 801 11.80 -1.89 4.36
CA ARG A 801 12.46 -0.76 3.70
C ARG A 801 11.80 0.59 3.99
N ILE A 802 10.50 0.70 3.71
CA ILE A 802 9.76 1.97 3.84
C ILE A 802 9.70 2.42 5.30
N HIS A 803 9.48 1.48 6.23
CA HIS A 803 9.38 1.85 7.63
C HIS A 803 10.70 2.35 8.20
N ARG A 804 11.83 1.71 7.83
CA ARG A 804 13.17 2.20 8.19
C ARG A 804 13.39 3.63 7.68
N SER A 805 13.10 3.91 6.40
CA SER A 805 13.21 5.26 5.83
C SER A 805 12.32 6.27 6.59
N ASN A 806 11.09 5.89 6.92
CA ASN A 806 10.18 6.75 7.69
C ASN A 806 10.69 7.07 9.09
N LEU A 807 11.31 6.10 9.79
CA LEU A 807 11.93 6.33 11.10
C LEU A 807 13.04 7.37 11.00
N VAL A 808 13.97 7.21 10.04
CA VAL A 808 15.05 8.18 9.79
C VAL A 808 14.49 9.55 9.43
N GLY A 809 13.51 9.60 8.53
CA GLY A 809 12.86 10.83 8.09
C GLY A 809 12.11 11.58 9.19
N MET A 810 11.76 10.92 10.30
CA MET A 810 11.19 11.54 11.50
C MET A 810 12.20 11.76 12.64
N GLY A 811 13.48 11.45 12.43
CA GLY A 811 14.52 11.61 13.45
C GLY A 811 14.53 10.52 14.53
N VAL A 812 13.94 9.35 14.28
CA VAL A 812 14.07 8.15 15.13
C VAL A 812 15.25 7.32 14.64
N LEU A 813 16.16 6.92 15.53
CA LEU A 813 17.34 6.14 15.17
C LEU A 813 17.02 4.64 15.00
N PRO A 814 17.07 4.06 13.79
CA PRO A 814 16.91 2.63 13.60
C PRO A 814 18.23 1.90 13.87
N LEU A 815 18.21 1.00 14.85
CA LEU A 815 19.32 0.14 15.24
C LEU A 815 18.97 -1.31 14.95
N GLN A 816 19.94 -2.06 14.44
CA GLN A 816 19.78 -3.47 14.15
C GLN A 816 20.74 -4.31 14.99
N PHE A 817 20.24 -5.41 15.55
CA PHE A 817 21.12 -6.42 16.15
C PHE A 817 22.12 -6.98 15.11
N GLN A 818 23.28 -7.43 15.57
CA GLN A 818 24.20 -8.20 14.73
C GLN A 818 23.54 -9.49 14.25
N ASP A 819 24.03 -10.03 13.14
CA ASP A 819 23.45 -11.24 12.54
C ASP A 819 23.33 -12.40 13.54
N GLY A 820 22.14 -13.00 13.59
CA GLY A 820 21.82 -14.10 14.51
C GLY A 820 21.65 -13.69 15.98
N LYS A 821 21.71 -12.40 16.31
CA LYS A 821 21.43 -11.87 17.66
C LYS A 821 20.03 -11.28 17.75
N SER A 822 19.49 -11.25 18.97
CA SER A 822 18.16 -10.77 19.31
C SER A 822 18.09 -10.27 20.75
N ALA A 823 16.96 -9.67 21.13
CA ALA A 823 16.67 -9.32 22.52
C ALA A 823 16.85 -10.50 23.49
N ALA A 824 16.38 -11.69 23.10
CA ALA A 824 16.51 -12.91 23.90
C ALA A 824 17.97 -13.35 24.05
N SER A 825 18.80 -13.19 23.02
CA SER A 825 20.22 -13.56 23.06
C SER A 825 21.04 -12.77 24.10
N TYR A 826 20.58 -11.57 24.46
CA TYR A 826 21.18 -10.71 25.48
C TYR A 826 20.39 -10.74 26.80
N GLY A 827 19.33 -11.55 26.89
CA GLY A 827 18.46 -11.65 28.05
C GLY A 827 17.77 -10.33 28.40
N LEU A 828 17.29 -9.61 27.36
CA LEU A 828 16.52 -8.38 27.53
C LEU A 828 15.05 -8.71 27.79
N ASP A 829 14.46 -8.10 28.81
CA ASP A 829 13.05 -8.25 29.17
C ASP A 829 12.24 -6.94 29.10
N GLY A 830 12.90 -5.82 28.81
CA GLY A 830 12.30 -4.50 28.68
C GLY A 830 12.30 -3.70 29.99
N THR A 831 12.82 -4.24 31.09
CA THR A 831 12.97 -3.50 32.36
C THR A 831 14.24 -2.65 32.41
N GLU A 832 15.14 -2.81 31.44
CA GLU A 832 16.45 -2.18 31.42
C GLU A 832 16.39 -0.66 31.22
N VAL A 833 17.50 0.00 31.57
CA VAL A 833 17.84 1.36 31.18
C VAL A 833 18.85 1.30 30.04
N LEU A 834 18.58 1.98 28.94
CA LEU A 834 19.39 1.95 27.73
C LEU A 834 20.14 3.27 27.50
N ASP A 835 21.44 3.17 27.22
CA ASP A 835 22.29 4.26 26.76
C ASP A 835 22.89 3.92 25.37
N ILE A 836 23.03 4.91 24.49
CA ILE A 836 23.73 4.77 23.20
C ILE A 836 25.08 5.47 23.26
N GLU A 837 26.14 4.71 23.01
CA GLU A 837 27.52 5.19 22.96
C GLU A 837 28.08 5.13 21.52
N GLY A 838 28.92 6.12 21.17
CA GLY A 838 29.63 6.15 19.88
C GLY A 838 28.85 6.73 18.69
N LEU A 839 27.67 7.30 18.92
CA LEU A 839 26.87 7.91 17.84
C LEU A 839 27.52 9.22 17.34
N LYS A 840 27.93 9.21 16.07
CA LYS A 840 28.37 10.38 15.29
C LYS A 840 27.90 10.21 13.84
N SER A 841 27.93 11.28 13.06
CA SER A 841 27.55 11.21 11.64
C SER A 841 28.42 10.18 10.89
N GLY A 842 27.77 9.34 10.09
CA GLY A 842 28.42 8.26 9.34
C GLY A 842 28.77 7.00 10.15
N THR A 843 28.50 6.95 11.46
CA THR A 843 28.76 5.75 12.28
C THR A 843 28.00 4.54 11.74
N LYS A 844 28.69 3.40 11.55
CA LYS A 844 28.06 2.15 11.11
C LYS A 844 27.61 1.25 12.26
N THR A 845 28.28 1.34 13.40
CA THR A 845 27.97 0.53 14.59
C THR A 845 28.08 1.39 15.84
N VAL A 846 27.10 1.25 16.73
CA VAL A 846 27.08 1.86 18.07
C VAL A 846 27.06 0.77 19.14
N THR A 847 27.37 1.14 20.38
CA THR A 847 27.16 0.27 21.54
C THR A 847 25.89 0.70 22.25
N VAL A 848 24.92 -0.21 22.36
CA VAL A 848 23.76 -0.04 23.23
C VAL A 848 24.08 -0.70 24.57
N LYS A 849 24.21 0.11 25.61
CA LYS A 849 24.47 -0.37 26.97
C LYS A 849 23.14 -0.52 27.71
N ALA A 850 22.81 -1.75 28.07
CA ALA A 850 21.59 -2.08 28.80
C ALA A 850 21.91 -2.37 30.27
N THR A 851 21.42 -1.52 31.18
CA THR A 851 21.56 -1.68 32.63
C THR A 851 20.30 -2.32 33.20
N LYS A 852 20.44 -3.50 33.81
CA LYS A 852 19.36 -4.27 34.42
C LYS A 852 19.00 -3.74 35.81
N ALA A 853 17.87 -4.22 36.35
CA ALA A 853 17.39 -3.80 37.67
C ALA A 853 18.35 -4.16 38.82
N ASP A 854 19.16 -5.20 38.66
CA ASP A 854 20.20 -5.62 39.62
C ASP A 854 21.52 -4.81 39.51
N GLY A 855 21.57 -3.84 38.58
CA GLY A 855 22.75 -3.03 38.30
C GLY A 855 23.75 -3.66 37.34
N SER A 856 23.55 -4.92 36.93
CA SER A 856 24.39 -5.55 35.91
C SER A 856 24.18 -4.88 34.55
N THR A 857 25.23 -4.86 33.73
CA THR A 857 25.20 -4.21 32.42
C THR A 857 25.53 -5.21 31.32
N VAL A 858 24.82 -5.10 30.20
CA VAL A 858 25.10 -5.84 28.97
C VAL A 858 25.37 -4.84 27.86
N GLU A 859 26.48 -5.03 27.14
CA GLU A 859 26.84 -4.21 25.98
C GLU A 859 26.44 -4.92 24.69
N ILE A 860 25.68 -4.21 23.86
CA ILE A 860 25.09 -4.75 22.63
C ILE A 860 25.65 -3.94 21.46
N PRO A 861 26.54 -4.51 20.64
CA PRO A 861 26.91 -3.89 19.38
C PRO A 861 25.70 -3.89 18.44
N ALA A 862 25.30 -2.73 17.94
CA ALA A 862 24.15 -2.58 17.06
C ALA A 862 24.54 -1.81 15.80
N ALA A 863 24.14 -2.32 14.64
CA ALA A 863 24.32 -1.64 13.36
C ALA A 863 23.37 -0.45 13.26
N VAL A 864 23.87 0.69 12.80
CA VAL A 864 23.07 1.89 12.54
C VAL A 864 22.48 1.78 11.14
N ARG A 865 21.15 1.79 11.03
CA ARG A 865 20.41 1.65 9.77
C ARG A 865 20.03 2.98 9.14
N ILE A 866 20.95 3.93 9.23
CA ILE A 866 20.99 5.15 8.41
C ILE A 866 21.93 4.83 7.26
N ASP A 867 21.33 4.50 6.12
CA ASP A 867 21.99 3.71 5.09
C ASP A 867 22.79 4.62 4.13
N THR A 868 22.44 5.91 4.03
CA THR A 868 23.11 6.87 3.14
C THR A 868 23.61 8.15 3.82
N PRO A 869 24.63 8.84 3.28
CA PRO A 869 25.05 10.18 3.69
C PRO A 869 23.90 11.21 3.80
N VAL A 870 22.99 11.27 2.83
CA VAL A 870 21.88 12.22 2.87
C VAL A 870 20.89 11.89 3.98
N GLU A 871 20.67 10.61 4.26
CA GLU A 871 19.89 10.19 5.41
C GLU A 871 20.50 10.63 6.75
N TRP A 872 21.84 10.70 6.84
CA TRP A 872 22.52 11.29 8.00
C TRP A 872 22.22 12.79 8.13
N ASP A 873 22.14 13.51 7.01
CA ASP A 873 21.74 14.92 7.02
C ASP A 873 20.29 15.07 7.51
N TYR A 874 19.37 14.20 7.06
CA TYR A 874 17.99 14.18 7.56
C TYR A 874 17.95 13.96 9.07
N TYR A 875 18.64 12.94 9.57
CA TYR A 875 18.69 12.63 11.00
C TYR A 875 19.30 13.79 11.82
N ALA A 876 20.38 14.41 11.34
CA ALA A 876 21.00 15.56 11.98
C ALA A 876 20.10 16.79 12.03
N ASN A 877 19.22 16.95 11.03
CA ASN A 877 18.24 18.02 10.98
C ASN A 877 17.02 17.78 11.87
N GLY A 878 16.90 16.60 12.49
CA GLY A 878 15.72 16.17 13.26
C GLY A 878 14.60 15.60 12.40
N GLY A 879 14.85 15.39 11.10
CA GLY A 879 13.91 14.84 10.13
C GLY A 879 14.07 15.45 8.73
N ILE A 880 13.46 14.78 7.75
CA ILE A 880 13.55 15.16 6.33
C ILE A 880 12.84 16.49 6.03
N LEU A 881 11.67 16.71 6.63
CA LEU A 881 10.92 17.96 6.41
C LEU A 881 11.65 19.16 7.01
N GLN A 882 12.30 18.98 8.16
CA GLN A 882 13.14 20.01 8.79
C GLN A 882 14.37 20.32 7.92
N TYR A 883 15.00 19.31 7.33
CA TYR A 883 16.09 19.48 6.37
C TYR A 883 15.64 20.33 5.16
N VAL A 884 14.57 19.90 4.48
CA VAL A 884 14.05 20.60 3.29
C VAL A 884 13.66 22.03 3.61
N LEU A 885 13.01 22.26 4.76
CA LEU A 885 12.58 23.60 5.17
C LEU A 885 13.78 24.52 5.43
N ARG A 886 14.86 24.04 6.08
CA ARG A 886 16.09 24.84 6.28
C ARG A 886 16.76 25.18 4.95
N GLU A 887 16.85 24.24 4.02
CA GLU A 887 17.44 24.48 2.69
C GLU A 887 16.64 25.54 1.92
N ARG A 888 15.30 25.42 1.91
CA ARG A 888 14.41 26.40 1.29
C ARG A 888 14.51 27.78 1.96
N ALA A 889 14.66 27.84 3.27
CA ALA A 889 14.79 29.10 4.01
C ALA A 889 16.16 29.80 3.81
N LYS A 890 17.17 29.11 3.27
CA LYS A 890 18.46 29.69 2.86
C LYS A 890 18.45 30.21 1.43
N ALA A 891 17.62 29.61 0.57
CA ALA A 891 17.48 30.00 -0.84
C ALA A 891 16.61 31.25 -1.05
N ALA A 892 15.88 31.67 -0.02
CA ALA A 892 14.95 32.81 -0.02
C ALA A 892 15.60 34.14 0.40
#